data_AF-A0AAN0J1M2-F1
#
_entry.id   AF-A0AAN0J1M2-F1
#
_cell.length_a   1.000
_cell.length_b   1.000
_cell.length_c   1.000
_cell.angle_alpha   90.00
_cell.angle_beta   90.00
_cell.angle_gamma   90.00
#
_symmetry.space_group_name_H-M   'P 1'
#
loop_
_entity.id
_entity.type
_entity.pdbx_description
1 polymer ?
#
loop_
_entity_poly.entity_id
_entity_poly.type
_entity_poly.pdbx_seq_one_letter_code
_entity_poly.pdbx_strand_id
1 'polypeptide(L)'
;MTDTTDADRSTNVYKNAFQKYMLQIDEALGLYPVTMSQLLYSFGCISDKTLNEIEGSGKSTEGRKTVLMKALTYAIKIKGEKLNLLADAFLQFEETSPLANQLRVTDSAEIEEVENPSPDWSTKVCPKEKASCILRYHYAKLAVLLDDTKVIANILCGGRVISQNDSTDIKHQSLVEDSRGILLKAVRKAVSSNHLHLKTFIDALKTAEYDAISKDLLKDYQEHIEQDSFARSRRESNSINNYVNILSFIVTGTVSKEIIAANENFAGIRAIFEKDFDLICKIIKKHRFTLEDLKKFVKAYSDGYIPDISKQDTKGVLEFVCDKCTLIDINYLEAVVQEFDVASAIIHIQSFTTNIKELCRYVTVRNVLDEKFFLSRSTQLLKNDLAIEMIIDQNPDHITLQFIKDAISTSFGSLAKSVQLVNIKEIDDMLLVTCLFPKYLSASVLVPESAMELMQRRGLVELTIDGSIYWKKEKDHIITKRTIPNDQHQLEEVVKELEESQKESRRLSMEVKILREGLMHDSNNGIEMQETVIGNDDETVEMKDAATQANILEINRKKIIVELLKESLDQTLGFNIEEGQGAMYDDKEQSVFITKITPGGLAEKDGRLKAGDCIVSVNGVYINTKAKALDSLTATTNLYAIIAIRESISENTNTQYSQYSPSVNKKVKRRSMIYRPSVPGCVVNFEKCASLPVAITNAQAVLYRNKVMVGGQDVPTGADYILEYDIRADNWQVFIKSPVHLFALTVFQNQLLVVGGFDFNQQKYSARVYSLYIDERNHFLRDDIIPPMLTARAQASVASQDQNIAVAGGRDAKSNLRSIEVFHAPTAQWHTAHSLLSERSSVRSILHKGSWYLLGGDMDPSVRSKNVRLKFKMLASSAVQKYGSISYMKTIQKPGNGEGAHSAVVTINDMIVVIGAGGTRKIYSLCREEGPISWIELGELPIVLTDSCAVTLEDQVLLIGGKDENGKITDSVYFMNLY
;
A
#
# COMPACT_ATOMS: atom_id res chain seq x y z
N MET A 1 24.02 50.55 9.95
CA MET A 1 23.38 50.89 11.24
C MET A 1 22.33 51.94 10.97
N THR A 2 21.12 51.49 10.64
CA THR A 2 19.88 52.26 10.42
C THR A 2 18.71 51.26 10.51
N ASP A 3 17.47 51.72 10.41
CA ASP A 3 16.26 50.92 10.17
C ASP A 3 15.84 49.94 11.28
N THR A 4 15.90 50.41 12.54
CA THR A 4 15.21 49.77 13.69
C THR A 4 14.42 50.75 14.56
N THR A 5 14.39 52.05 14.23
CA THR A 5 13.93 53.11 15.16
C THR A 5 12.49 53.58 15.00
N ASP A 6 11.86 53.44 13.83
CA ASP A 6 10.53 54.04 13.59
C ASP A 6 9.36 53.09 13.84
N ALA A 7 9.53 51.77 13.68
CA ALA A 7 8.50 50.78 13.99
C ALA A 7 8.13 50.76 15.49
N ASP A 8 9.11 50.98 16.38
CA ASP A 8 8.87 51.14 17.82
C ASP A 8 8.26 52.51 18.17
N ARG A 9 8.44 53.54 17.34
CA ARG A 9 7.80 54.85 17.54
C ARG A 9 6.31 54.80 17.23
N SER A 10 5.92 54.36 16.03
CA SER A 10 4.51 54.27 15.64
C SER A 10 3.72 53.36 16.59
N THR A 11 4.26 52.19 16.91
CA THR A 11 3.67 51.21 17.84
C THR A 11 3.36 51.82 19.23
N ASN A 12 4.18 52.76 19.72
CA ASN A 12 3.92 53.43 21.00
C ASN A 12 2.86 54.54 20.90
N VAL A 13 2.68 55.19 19.74
CA VAL A 13 1.57 56.14 19.52
C VAL A 13 0.22 55.43 19.64
N TYR A 14 0.05 54.30 18.94
CA TYR A 14 -1.19 53.49 19.03
C TYR A 14 -1.48 53.01 20.46
N LYS A 15 -0.45 52.58 21.21
CA LYS A 15 -0.60 52.14 22.62
C LYS A 15 -1.07 53.29 23.52
N ASN A 16 -0.50 54.48 23.35
CA ASN A 16 -0.89 55.67 24.11
C ASN A 16 -2.31 56.14 23.77
N ALA A 17 -2.70 56.09 22.48
CA ALA A 17 -4.06 56.41 22.05
C ALA A 17 -5.10 55.43 22.63
N PHE A 18 -4.84 54.12 22.58
CA PHE A 18 -5.73 53.12 23.19
C PHE A 18 -5.86 53.30 24.71
N GLN A 19 -4.77 53.63 25.41
CA GLN A 19 -4.82 53.92 26.85
C GLN A 19 -5.62 55.19 27.17
N LYS A 20 -5.43 56.27 26.39
CA LYS A 20 -6.16 57.55 26.57
C LYS A 20 -7.68 57.38 26.49
N TYR A 21 -8.16 56.51 25.60
CA TYR A 21 -9.58 56.32 25.32
C TYR A 21 -10.19 55.04 25.93
N MET A 22 -9.44 54.31 26.76
CA MET A 22 -9.80 52.96 27.25
C MET A 22 -11.20 52.88 27.90
N LEU A 23 -11.61 53.88 28.67
CA LEU A 23 -12.94 53.94 29.32
C LEU A 23 -14.08 54.12 28.31
N GLN A 24 -13.89 54.95 27.29
CA GLN A 24 -14.91 55.17 26.26
C GLN A 24 -15.02 53.96 25.32
N ILE A 25 -13.91 53.26 25.07
CA ILE A 25 -13.91 51.97 24.38
C ILE A 25 -14.66 50.92 25.22
N ASP A 26 -14.42 50.84 26.52
CA ASP A 26 -15.11 49.92 27.43
C ASP A 26 -16.64 50.12 27.39
N GLU A 27 -17.10 51.37 27.50
CA GLU A 27 -18.53 51.74 27.37
C GLU A 27 -19.09 51.38 25.98
N ALA A 28 -18.40 51.75 24.90
CA ALA A 28 -18.84 51.50 23.52
C ALA A 28 -18.98 50.01 23.19
N LEU A 29 -18.08 49.16 23.67
CA LEU A 29 -18.19 47.69 23.52
C LEU A 29 -19.36 47.09 24.33
N GLY A 30 -19.86 47.80 25.35
CA GLY A 30 -21.01 47.40 26.16
C GLY A 30 -22.36 47.51 25.44
N LEU A 31 -22.46 48.36 24.40
CA LEU A 31 -23.71 48.59 23.65
C LEU A 31 -24.11 47.36 22.82
N TYR A 32 -23.20 46.84 22.01
CA TYR A 32 -23.46 45.74 21.06
C TYR A 32 -22.41 44.61 21.13
N PRO A 33 -22.13 44.01 22.31
CA PRO A 33 -20.96 43.15 22.52
C PRO A 33 -20.92 41.90 21.63
N VAL A 34 -22.07 41.40 21.14
CA VAL A 34 -22.11 40.27 20.19
C VAL A 34 -21.75 40.77 18.79
N THR A 35 -22.53 41.68 18.19
CA THR A 35 -22.30 42.25 16.85
C THR A 35 -20.90 42.84 16.71
N MET A 36 -20.43 43.56 17.73
CA MET A 36 -19.10 44.15 17.78
C MET A 36 -18.00 43.07 17.81
N SER A 37 -18.19 41.97 18.54
CA SER A 37 -17.25 40.84 18.50
C SER A 37 -17.20 40.16 17.13
N GLN A 38 -18.32 40.16 16.38
CA GLN A 38 -18.40 39.56 15.05
C GLN A 38 -17.71 40.43 13.99
N LEU A 39 -17.87 41.76 14.05
CA LEU A 39 -17.11 42.73 13.23
C LEU A 39 -15.61 42.70 13.54
N LEU A 40 -15.24 42.68 14.82
CA LEU A 40 -13.84 42.56 15.26
C LEU A 40 -13.24 41.19 14.95
N TYR A 41 -14.06 40.16 14.74
CA TYR A 41 -13.61 38.88 14.20
C TYR A 41 -13.38 38.96 12.69
N SER A 42 -14.28 39.56 11.90
CA SER A 42 -14.09 39.73 10.46
C SER A 42 -12.87 40.58 10.11
N PHE A 43 -12.58 41.63 10.89
CA PHE A 43 -11.35 42.44 10.75
C PHE A 43 -10.11 41.79 11.41
N GLY A 44 -10.20 40.53 11.87
CA GLY A 44 -9.07 39.78 12.42
C GLY A 44 -8.50 40.36 13.73
N CYS A 45 -9.22 41.27 14.40
CA CYS A 45 -8.80 41.87 15.66
C CYS A 45 -8.77 40.82 16.78
N ILE A 46 -9.82 40.00 16.90
CA ILE A 46 -9.96 38.92 17.90
C ILE A 46 -9.82 37.50 17.30
N SER A 47 -9.69 36.49 18.16
CA SER A 47 -9.53 35.08 17.76
C SER A 47 -10.83 34.28 17.81
N ASP A 48 -10.89 33.16 17.09
CA ASP A 48 -12.01 32.18 17.17
C ASP A 48 -12.30 31.72 18.60
N LYS A 49 -11.26 31.55 19.44
CA LYS A 49 -11.45 31.22 20.86
C LYS A 49 -12.18 32.34 21.60
N THR A 50 -11.83 33.59 21.33
CA THR A 50 -12.47 34.78 21.93
C THR A 50 -13.92 34.90 21.47
N LEU A 51 -14.17 34.78 20.17
CA LEU A 51 -15.50 34.87 19.59
C LEU A 51 -16.42 33.76 20.15
N ASN A 52 -15.94 32.51 20.18
CA ASN A 52 -16.68 31.39 20.76
C ASN A 52 -16.92 31.55 22.28
N GLU A 53 -16.10 32.33 22.98
CA GLU A 53 -16.31 32.70 24.38
C GLU A 53 -17.35 33.80 24.58
N ILE A 54 -17.70 34.56 23.54
CA ILE A 54 -18.68 35.66 23.57
C ILE A 54 -20.03 35.19 23.02
N GLU A 55 -20.02 34.50 21.87
CA GLU A 55 -21.19 33.85 21.26
C GLU A 55 -21.73 32.68 22.10
N GLY A 56 -21.00 32.22 23.13
CA GLY A 56 -21.49 31.23 24.08
C GLY A 56 -22.72 31.72 24.85
N SER A 57 -23.70 30.83 25.04
CA SER A 57 -24.87 31.06 25.88
C SER A 57 -24.49 31.10 27.37
N GLY A 58 -25.22 31.90 28.15
CA GLY A 58 -25.05 31.98 29.62
C GLY A 58 -24.10 33.06 30.16
N LYS A 59 -23.49 33.93 29.32
CA LYS A 59 -22.73 35.10 29.80
C LYS A 59 -23.56 36.39 29.77
N SER A 60 -23.44 37.20 30.82
CA SER A 60 -23.99 38.56 30.88
C SER A 60 -23.29 39.51 29.91
N THR A 61 -23.95 40.64 29.59
CA THR A 61 -23.40 41.73 28.78
C THR A 61 -22.03 42.18 29.29
N GLU A 62 -21.91 42.42 30.60
CA GLU A 62 -20.65 42.82 31.26
C GLU A 62 -19.57 41.74 31.18
N GLY A 63 -19.95 40.45 31.25
CA GLY A 63 -19.05 39.32 31.08
C GLY A 63 -18.52 39.18 29.65
N ARG A 64 -19.37 39.44 28.64
CA ARG A 64 -18.99 39.47 27.22
C ARG A 64 -18.05 40.65 26.93
N LYS A 65 -18.42 41.85 27.38
CA LYS A 65 -17.62 43.09 27.34
C LYS A 65 -16.23 42.90 27.97
N THR A 66 -16.16 42.35 29.18
CA THR A 66 -14.90 42.06 29.90
C THR A 66 -13.96 41.16 29.11
N VAL A 67 -14.48 40.14 28.41
CA VAL A 67 -13.67 39.24 27.55
C VAL A 67 -13.18 39.98 26.31
N LEU A 68 -14.04 40.77 25.67
CA LEU A 68 -13.71 41.54 24.47
C LEU A 68 -12.62 42.59 24.76
N MET A 69 -12.72 43.33 25.87
CA MET A 69 -11.70 44.28 26.32
C MET A 69 -10.35 43.62 26.61
N LYS A 70 -10.34 42.44 27.27
CA LYS A 70 -9.10 41.68 27.50
C LYS A 70 -8.44 41.24 26.19
N ALA A 71 -9.23 40.79 25.21
CA ALA A 71 -8.73 40.39 23.91
C ALA A 71 -8.18 41.57 23.09
N LEU A 72 -8.88 42.71 23.08
CA LEU A 72 -8.42 43.94 22.39
C LEU A 72 -7.16 44.52 23.04
N THR A 73 -7.11 44.59 24.37
CA THR A 73 -5.91 45.03 25.12
C THR A 73 -4.70 44.17 24.78
N TYR A 74 -4.87 42.85 24.67
CA TYR A 74 -3.82 41.92 24.24
C TYR A 74 -3.43 42.14 22.77
N ALA A 75 -4.41 42.26 21.87
CA ALA A 75 -4.18 42.43 20.43
C ALA A 75 -3.43 43.73 20.10
N ILE A 76 -3.84 44.85 20.68
CA ILE A 76 -3.26 46.19 20.43
C ILE A 76 -1.89 46.34 21.12
N LYS A 77 -1.67 45.66 22.25
CA LYS A 77 -0.34 45.58 22.88
C LYS A 77 0.70 44.89 21.98
N ILE A 78 0.27 43.95 21.13
CA ILE A 78 1.11 43.18 20.22
C ILE A 78 1.22 43.84 18.83
N LYS A 79 0.12 44.38 18.29
CA LYS A 79 0.04 45.02 16.97
C LYS A 79 -0.78 46.31 17.07
N GLY A 80 -0.09 47.46 17.15
CA GLY A 80 -0.70 48.77 17.35
C GLY A 80 -1.68 49.19 16.24
N GLU A 81 -1.34 48.83 14.99
CA GLU A 81 -2.17 48.97 13.77
C GLU A 81 -3.65 48.57 13.96
N LYS A 82 -3.94 47.60 14.84
CA LYS A 82 -5.29 47.10 15.12
C LYS A 82 -6.21 48.14 15.77
N LEU A 83 -5.68 49.27 16.26
CA LEU A 83 -6.50 50.37 16.76
C LEU A 83 -7.33 51.03 15.65
N ASN A 84 -6.78 51.16 14.44
CA ASN A 84 -7.53 51.72 13.31
C ASN A 84 -8.64 50.75 12.87
N LEU A 85 -8.38 49.44 12.83
CA LEU A 85 -9.42 48.41 12.57
C LEU A 85 -10.51 48.36 13.67
N LEU A 86 -10.19 48.70 14.92
CA LEU A 86 -11.18 48.89 15.99
C LEU A 86 -12.02 50.16 15.76
N ALA A 87 -11.41 51.25 15.28
CA ALA A 87 -12.12 52.46 14.90
C ALA A 87 -13.08 52.19 13.72
N ASP A 88 -12.65 51.45 12.70
CA ASP A 88 -13.48 51.10 11.53
C ASP A 88 -14.68 50.21 11.92
N ALA A 89 -14.57 49.40 12.98
CA ALA A 89 -15.69 48.66 13.57
C ALA A 89 -16.66 49.57 14.34
N PHE A 90 -16.15 50.54 15.10
CA PHE A 90 -16.99 51.56 15.76
C PHE A 90 -17.65 52.54 14.77
N LEU A 91 -17.14 52.67 13.54
CA LEU A 91 -17.74 53.51 12.51
C LEU A 91 -19.03 52.89 11.92
N GLN A 92 -19.30 51.61 12.17
CA GLN A 92 -20.51 50.90 11.71
C GLN A 92 -21.78 51.22 12.55
N PHE A 93 -21.65 52.01 13.63
CA PHE A 93 -22.75 52.39 14.52
C PHE A 93 -22.73 53.89 14.78
N GLU A 94 -23.87 54.57 14.69
CA GLU A 94 -23.96 56.02 14.82
C GLU A 94 -23.51 56.48 16.22
N GLU A 95 -23.84 55.70 17.26
CA GLU A 95 -23.52 55.99 18.66
C GLU A 95 -22.01 55.96 18.95
N THR A 96 -21.24 55.15 18.20
CA THR A 96 -19.79 54.98 18.41
C THR A 96 -18.92 55.68 17.37
N SER A 97 -19.51 56.21 16.29
CA SER A 97 -18.83 57.01 15.27
C SER A 97 -18.03 58.22 15.83
N PRO A 98 -18.51 58.98 16.84
CA PRO A 98 -17.72 60.06 17.46
C PRO A 98 -16.44 59.58 18.17
N LEU A 99 -16.43 58.33 18.64
CA LEU A 99 -15.25 57.68 19.24
C LEU A 99 -14.34 57.12 18.14
N ALA A 100 -14.89 56.48 17.11
CA ALA A 100 -14.13 55.97 15.96
C ALA A 100 -13.19 57.03 15.37
N ASN A 101 -13.73 58.23 15.11
CA ASN A 101 -12.98 59.35 14.56
C ASN A 101 -11.88 59.90 15.50
N GLN A 102 -11.96 59.63 16.82
CA GLN A 102 -10.92 59.99 17.80
C GLN A 102 -9.86 58.89 18.00
N LEU A 103 -10.15 57.66 17.58
CA LEU A 103 -9.24 56.51 17.69
C LEU A 103 -8.34 56.34 16.46
N ARG A 104 -8.72 56.87 15.29
CA ARG A 104 -7.90 56.82 14.07
C ARG A 104 -6.60 57.62 14.27
N VAL A 105 -5.48 56.93 14.13
CA VAL A 105 -4.13 57.52 14.09
C VAL A 105 -3.62 57.48 12.65
N THR A 106 -3.32 58.65 12.10
CA THR A 106 -2.83 58.85 10.74
C THR A 106 -1.32 59.09 10.73
N ASP A 107 -0.55 58.11 10.25
CA ASP A 107 0.75 58.40 9.64
C ASP A 107 0.54 59.04 8.25
N SER A 108 1.58 59.60 7.65
CA SER A 108 1.45 60.68 6.65
C SER A 108 1.25 60.26 5.19
N ALA A 109 0.59 61.16 4.45
CA ALA A 109 0.42 61.27 2.99
C ALA A 109 -0.78 60.54 2.34
N GLU A 110 -1.46 61.34 1.49
CA GLU A 110 -2.45 61.03 0.44
C GLU A 110 -3.67 60.14 0.78
N ILE A 111 -4.86 60.74 0.60
CA ILE A 111 -6.16 60.09 0.78
C ILE A 111 -6.74 59.83 -0.61
N GLU A 112 -6.79 58.56 -1.02
CA GLU A 112 -7.87 58.05 -1.87
C GLU A 112 -8.97 57.45 -0.98
N GLU A 113 -10.21 57.45 -1.45
CA GLU A 113 -11.34 56.83 -0.74
C GLU A 113 -11.24 55.30 -0.87
N VAL A 114 -10.44 54.67 -0.02
CA VAL A 114 -10.25 53.22 0.01
C VAL A 114 -11.55 52.53 0.47
N GLU A 115 -12.30 51.98 -0.49
CA GLU A 115 -13.34 50.98 -0.22
C GLU A 115 -12.77 49.84 0.63
N ASN A 116 -13.57 49.35 1.61
CA ASN A 116 -13.32 48.25 2.55
C ASN A 116 -11.89 47.63 2.53
N PRO A 117 -11.06 47.79 3.58
CA PRO A 117 -9.63 47.48 3.55
C PRO A 117 -9.35 46.08 3.01
N SER A 118 -8.75 46.03 1.82
CA SER A 118 -8.59 44.81 1.03
C SER A 118 -7.91 43.71 1.85
N PRO A 119 -8.55 42.55 2.06
CA PRO A 119 -8.05 41.56 3.00
C PRO A 119 -6.79 40.86 2.46
N ASP A 120 -5.71 40.89 3.24
CA ASP A 120 -4.44 40.26 2.87
C ASP A 120 -4.48 38.72 3.00
N TRP A 121 -5.11 38.05 2.02
CA TRP A 121 -4.97 36.62 1.77
C TRP A 121 -3.85 36.29 0.77
N SER A 122 -3.13 37.31 0.26
CA SER A 122 -1.99 37.13 -0.64
C SER A 122 -0.77 36.54 0.10
N THR A 123 -0.50 37.00 1.32
CA THR A 123 0.62 36.53 2.16
C THR A 123 0.42 35.13 2.78
N LYS A 124 -0.74 34.49 2.54
CA LYS A 124 -1.08 33.17 3.09
C LYS A 124 -0.57 32.02 2.24
N VAL A 125 0.04 31.02 2.87
CA VAL A 125 0.79 29.95 2.18
C VAL A 125 -0.06 28.70 1.88
N CYS A 126 -1.18 28.45 2.60
CA CYS A 126 -2.00 27.25 2.40
C CYS A 126 -3.50 27.54 2.14
N PRO A 127 -4.19 26.72 1.32
CA PRO A 127 -5.61 26.90 1.02
C PRO A 127 -6.56 26.86 2.23
N LYS A 128 -6.21 26.12 3.29
CA LYS A 128 -7.01 26.06 4.53
C LYS A 128 -7.01 27.38 5.29
N GLU A 129 -5.88 28.09 5.30
CA GLU A 129 -5.80 29.43 5.86
C GLU A 129 -6.57 30.44 5.00
N LYS A 130 -6.45 30.38 3.67
CA LYS A 130 -7.21 31.28 2.77
C LYS A 130 -8.72 31.07 2.92
N ALA A 131 -9.20 29.83 2.96
CA ALA A 131 -10.60 29.51 3.24
C ALA A 131 -11.07 29.99 4.62
N SER A 132 -10.24 29.83 5.65
CA SER A 132 -10.55 30.34 6.99
C SER A 132 -10.58 31.88 7.04
N CYS A 133 -9.76 32.56 6.23
CA CYS A 133 -9.75 34.03 6.12
C CYS A 133 -10.95 34.55 5.32
N ILE A 134 -11.33 33.91 4.21
CA ILE A 134 -12.51 34.29 3.40
C ILE A 134 -13.79 34.11 4.23
N LEU A 135 -13.95 32.97 4.92
CA LEU A 135 -15.08 32.73 5.83
C LEU A 135 -15.10 33.71 7.01
N ARG A 136 -13.93 34.15 7.48
CA ARG A 136 -13.81 35.19 8.53
C ARG A 136 -14.22 36.56 8.01
N TYR A 137 -13.76 36.98 6.83
CA TYR A 137 -14.08 38.28 6.23
C TYR A 137 -15.60 38.47 6.06
N HIS A 138 -16.30 37.48 5.52
CA HIS A 138 -17.77 37.51 5.37
C HIS A 138 -18.55 37.18 6.66
N TYR A 139 -17.88 36.91 7.79
CA TYR A 139 -18.54 36.40 8.99
C TYR A 139 -19.60 37.35 9.54
N ALA A 140 -19.34 38.66 9.58
CA ALA A 140 -20.30 39.64 10.07
C ALA A 140 -21.57 39.69 9.19
N LYS A 141 -21.43 39.62 7.86
CA LYS A 141 -22.57 39.53 6.93
C LYS A 141 -23.38 38.23 7.17
N LEU A 142 -22.71 37.09 7.28
CA LEU A 142 -23.34 35.79 7.57
C LEU A 142 -24.04 35.77 8.94
N ALA A 143 -23.46 36.42 9.95
CA ALA A 143 -24.01 36.49 11.30
C ALA A 143 -25.29 37.35 11.40
N VAL A 144 -25.57 38.18 10.40
CA VAL A 144 -26.83 38.94 10.28
C VAL A 144 -27.84 38.23 9.38
N LEU A 145 -27.41 37.78 8.18
CA LEU A 145 -28.30 37.39 7.09
C LEU A 145 -28.94 35.98 7.20
N LEU A 146 -28.38 35.06 8.00
CA LEU A 146 -28.84 33.65 8.00
C LEU A 146 -30.04 33.42 8.93
N ASP A 147 -31.26 33.48 8.41
CA ASP A 147 -32.50 33.16 9.12
C ASP A 147 -32.88 31.66 9.08
N ASP A 148 -33.00 31.02 7.90
CA ASP A 148 -33.21 29.56 7.81
C ASP A 148 -31.91 28.74 7.95
N THR A 149 -31.45 28.72 9.19
CA THR A 149 -30.36 27.87 9.66
C THR A 149 -30.65 26.36 9.57
N LYS A 150 -31.92 25.93 9.40
CA LYS A 150 -32.34 24.53 9.47
C LYS A 150 -32.26 23.85 8.10
N VAL A 151 -32.62 24.53 7.02
CA VAL A 151 -32.42 24.07 5.62
C VAL A 151 -30.93 23.89 5.34
N ILE A 152 -30.11 24.90 5.66
CA ILE A 152 -28.65 24.83 5.49
C ILE A 152 -28.06 23.67 6.31
N ALA A 153 -28.45 23.51 7.58
CA ALA A 153 -27.94 22.42 8.42
C ALA A 153 -28.35 21.02 7.94
N ASN A 154 -29.45 20.87 7.18
CA ASN A 154 -29.81 19.60 6.53
C ASN A 154 -28.87 19.32 5.35
N ILE A 155 -28.67 20.29 4.46
CA ILE A 155 -27.81 20.16 3.26
C ILE A 155 -26.37 19.85 3.67
N LEU A 156 -25.83 20.57 4.66
CA LEU A 156 -24.48 20.35 5.17
C LEU A 156 -24.30 19.02 5.90
N CYS A 157 -25.34 18.52 6.59
CA CYS A 157 -25.30 17.19 7.20
C CYS A 157 -25.31 16.08 6.13
N GLY A 158 -26.12 16.23 5.07
CA GLY A 158 -26.11 15.32 3.93
C GLY A 158 -24.77 15.31 3.19
N GLY A 159 -24.16 16.50 3.01
CA GLY A 159 -22.81 16.68 2.47
C GLY A 159 -21.66 16.31 3.42
N ARG A 160 -21.96 15.81 4.64
CA ARG A 160 -20.98 15.45 5.69
C ARG A 160 -20.05 16.58 6.14
N VAL A 161 -20.46 17.84 5.98
CA VAL A 161 -19.70 19.04 6.37
C VAL A 161 -19.84 19.34 7.86
N ILE A 162 -21.03 19.16 8.43
CA ILE A 162 -21.31 19.27 9.87
C ILE A 162 -21.78 17.92 10.42
N SER A 163 -21.64 17.67 11.72
CA SER A 163 -22.08 16.40 12.30
C SER A 163 -23.60 16.33 12.45
N GLN A 164 -24.11 15.10 12.58
CA GLN A 164 -25.52 14.88 12.86
C GLN A 164 -25.95 15.48 14.21
N ASN A 165 -25.04 15.54 15.18
CA ASN A 165 -25.27 16.18 16.48
C ASN A 165 -25.37 17.71 16.35
N ASP A 166 -24.45 18.34 15.60
CA ASP A 166 -24.56 19.79 15.31
C ASP A 166 -25.90 20.09 14.62
N SER A 167 -26.33 19.21 13.70
CA SER A 167 -27.61 19.32 12.99
C SER A 167 -28.84 19.15 13.92
N THR A 168 -28.80 18.27 14.92
CA THR A 168 -29.89 18.16 15.92
C THR A 168 -29.92 19.36 16.85
N ASP A 169 -28.76 19.86 17.30
CA ASP A 169 -28.70 21.00 18.21
C ASP A 169 -29.28 22.26 17.55
N ILE A 170 -28.94 22.51 16.28
CA ILE A 170 -29.52 23.61 15.45
C ILE A 170 -31.05 23.45 15.30
N LYS A 171 -31.57 22.22 15.25
CA LYS A 171 -33.02 21.95 15.12
C LYS A 171 -33.78 22.18 16.43
N HIS A 172 -33.17 21.86 17.56
CA HIS A 172 -33.76 21.95 18.90
C HIS A 172 -33.70 23.37 19.52
N GLN A 173 -32.86 24.27 19.00
CA GLN A 173 -32.90 25.67 19.42
C GLN A 173 -34.21 26.37 19.03
N SER A 174 -34.71 27.20 19.95
CA SER A 174 -35.90 28.04 19.79
C SER A 174 -35.59 29.48 19.34
N LEU A 175 -34.35 29.95 19.59
CA LEU A 175 -33.87 31.26 19.16
C LEU A 175 -33.00 31.14 17.90
N VAL A 176 -33.27 31.99 16.91
CA VAL A 176 -32.56 32.00 15.62
C VAL A 176 -31.10 32.43 15.78
N GLU A 177 -30.80 33.29 16.76
CA GLU A 177 -29.43 33.73 17.06
C GLU A 177 -28.56 32.57 17.58
N ASP A 178 -29.09 31.74 18.49
CA ASP A 178 -28.39 30.56 19.01
C ASP A 178 -28.21 29.48 17.92
N SER A 179 -29.23 29.22 17.10
CA SER A 179 -29.12 28.26 16.00
C SER A 179 -28.13 28.72 14.92
N ARG A 180 -28.06 30.02 14.64
CA ARG A 180 -27.08 30.66 13.74
C ARG A 180 -25.66 30.57 14.31
N GLY A 181 -25.48 30.86 15.59
CA GLY A 181 -24.19 30.74 16.28
C GLY A 181 -23.63 29.31 16.24
N ILE A 182 -24.48 28.29 16.49
CA ILE A 182 -24.08 26.88 16.39
C ILE A 182 -23.70 26.51 14.94
N LEU A 183 -24.53 26.88 13.96
CA LEU A 183 -24.26 26.62 12.54
C LEU A 183 -22.92 27.23 12.08
N LEU A 184 -22.71 28.52 12.34
CA LEU A 184 -21.49 29.23 11.92
C LEU A 184 -20.23 28.73 12.65
N LYS A 185 -20.35 28.30 13.91
CA LYS A 185 -19.28 27.65 14.66
C LYS A 185 -18.93 26.27 14.08
N ALA A 186 -19.94 25.48 13.68
CA ALA A 186 -19.73 24.18 13.02
C ALA A 186 -19.08 24.36 11.65
N VAL A 187 -19.53 25.32 10.84
CA VAL A 187 -18.93 25.64 9.53
C VAL A 187 -17.48 26.14 9.67
N ARG A 188 -17.17 27.03 10.63
CA ARG A 188 -15.78 27.44 10.92
C ARG A 188 -14.87 26.25 11.27
N LYS A 189 -15.35 25.32 12.09
CA LYS A 189 -14.64 24.06 12.43
C LYS A 189 -14.45 23.16 11.19
N ALA A 190 -15.44 23.07 10.32
CA ALA A 190 -15.37 22.27 9.10
C ALA A 190 -14.40 22.85 8.07
N VAL A 191 -14.42 24.17 7.84
CA VAL A 191 -13.55 24.85 6.85
C VAL A 191 -12.09 24.88 7.29
N SER A 192 -11.82 25.07 8.59
CA SER A 192 -10.45 25.00 9.13
C SER A 192 -9.84 23.59 9.03
N SER A 193 -10.66 22.52 9.06
CA SER A 193 -10.18 21.16 8.81
C SER A 193 -9.95 20.88 7.32
N ASN A 194 -10.82 21.40 6.43
CA ASN A 194 -10.72 21.23 4.98
C ASN A 194 -11.36 22.40 4.21
N HIS A 195 -10.54 23.07 3.39
CA HIS A 195 -10.96 24.18 2.52
C HIS A 195 -12.14 23.87 1.58
N LEU A 196 -12.28 22.63 1.08
CA LEU A 196 -13.36 22.26 0.17
C LEU A 196 -14.76 22.37 0.82
N HIS A 197 -14.84 22.29 2.15
CA HIS A 197 -16.09 22.48 2.89
C HIS A 197 -16.64 23.91 2.73
N LEU A 198 -15.80 24.90 2.40
CA LEU A 198 -16.26 26.26 2.10
C LEU A 198 -17.03 26.29 0.77
N LYS A 199 -16.60 25.51 -0.24
CA LYS A 199 -17.34 25.38 -1.50
C LYS A 199 -18.69 24.69 -1.29
N THR A 200 -18.73 23.62 -0.50
CA THR A 200 -19.99 22.94 -0.13
C THR A 200 -20.92 23.86 0.68
N PHE A 201 -20.37 24.74 1.52
CA PHE A 201 -21.14 25.77 2.21
C PHE A 201 -21.71 26.83 1.26
N ILE A 202 -20.92 27.33 0.31
CA ILE A 202 -21.36 28.26 -0.74
C ILE A 202 -22.49 27.65 -1.57
N ASP A 203 -22.37 26.38 -1.97
CA ASP A 203 -23.41 25.73 -2.76
C ASP A 203 -24.67 25.43 -1.92
N ALA A 204 -24.54 25.12 -0.62
CA ALA A 204 -25.68 25.04 0.30
C ALA A 204 -26.40 26.39 0.50
N LEU A 205 -25.65 27.50 0.56
CA LEU A 205 -26.22 28.86 0.62
C LEU A 205 -27.03 29.19 -0.65
N LYS A 206 -26.54 28.82 -1.84
CA LYS A 206 -27.30 28.96 -3.10
C LYS A 206 -28.58 28.12 -3.09
N THR A 207 -28.50 26.87 -2.63
CA THR A 207 -29.65 25.96 -2.53
C THR A 207 -30.71 26.46 -1.52
N ALA A 208 -30.30 27.29 -0.56
CA ALA A 208 -31.18 27.98 0.38
C ALA A 208 -31.44 29.46 -0.01
N GLU A 209 -31.32 29.81 -1.30
CA GLU A 209 -31.68 31.12 -1.88
C GLU A 209 -30.88 32.35 -1.37
N TYR A 210 -29.79 32.17 -0.63
CA TYR A 210 -28.88 33.24 -0.19
C TYR A 210 -27.93 33.70 -1.33
N ASP A 211 -28.54 34.13 -2.43
CA ASP A 211 -27.94 34.26 -3.75
C ASP A 211 -26.93 35.42 -3.85
N ALA A 212 -27.08 36.47 -3.03
CA ALA A 212 -26.13 37.59 -2.98
C ALA A 212 -24.81 37.20 -2.26
N ILE A 213 -24.90 36.77 -1.00
CA ILE A 213 -23.70 36.43 -0.20
C ILE A 213 -22.99 35.17 -0.69
N SER A 214 -23.70 34.24 -1.34
CA SER A 214 -23.07 33.09 -1.98
C SER A 214 -22.34 33.46 -3.29
N LYS A 215 -22.68 34.58 -3.96
CA LYS A 215 -21.88 35.13 -5.08
C LYS A 215 -20.64 35.83 -4.56
N ASP A 216 -20.75 36.66 -3.51
CA ASP A 216 -19.60 37.28 -2.83
C ASP A 216 -18.58 36.22 -2.37
N LEU A 217 -19.03 35.21 -1.61
CA LEU A 217 -18.18 34.12 -1.12
C LEU A 217 -17.61 33.24 -2.25
N LEU A 218 -18.38 33.02 -3.33
CA LEU A 218 -17.89 32.28 -4.48
C LEU A 218 -16.77 33.06 -5.19
N LYS A 219 -16.97 34.37 -5.44
CA LYS A 219 -15.96 35.21 -6.08
C LYS A 219 -14.62 35.11 -5.34
N ASP A 220 -14.62 35.36 -4.03
CA ASP A 220 -13.40 35.32 -3.22
C ASP A 220 -12.79 33.91 -3.15
N TYR A 221 -13.61 32.85 -3.13
CA TYR A 221 -13.14 31.46 -3.20
C TYR A 221 -12.46 31.15 -4.54
N GLN A 222 -13.05 31.57 -5.65
CA GLN A 222 -12.48 31.34 -6.98
C GLN A 222 -11.22 32.19 -7.20
N GLU A 223 -11.22 33.44 -6.75
CA GLU A 223 -10.07 34.34 -6.87
C GLU A 223 -8.91 33.94 -5.96
N HIS A 224 -9.13 33.62 -4.68
CA HIS A 224 -8.06 33.44 -3.68
C HIS A 224 -7.96 32.02 -3.09
N ILE A 225 -8.59 31.00 -3.69
CA ILE A 225 -8.30 29.57 -3.45
C ILE A 225 -8.09 28.81 -4.76
N GLU A 226 -9.00 28.94 -5.73
CA GLU A 226 -8.87 28.19 -6.99
C GLU A 226 -7.63 28.66 -7.79
N GLN A 227 -7.30 29.96 -7.83
CA GLN A 227 -6.10 30.44 -8.55
C GLN A 227 -4.76 29.92 -7.98
N ASP A 228 -4.61 29.74 -6.67
CA ASP A 228 -3.40 29.14 -6.09
C ASP A 228 -3.22 27.68 -6.50
N SER A 229 -4.33 26.94 -6.66
CA SER A 229 -4.30 25.56 -7.18
C SER A 229 -3.85 25.51 -8.65
N PHE A 230 -4.09 26.58 -9.42
CA PHE A 230 -3.57 26.74 -10.78
C PHE A 230 -2.09 27.17 -10.80
N ALA A 231 -1.66 28.01 -9.86
CA ALA A 231 -0.30 28.58 -9.83
C ALA A 231 0.81 27.53 -9.72
N ARG A 232 0.59 26.43 -8.97
CA ARG A 232 1.53 25.30 -8.90
C ARG A 232 1.37 24.27 -10.01
N SER A 233 0.29 24.32 -10.79
CA SER A 233 0.07 23.47 -11.97
C SER A 233 0.75 24.05 -13.22
N ARG A 234 0.71 25.38 -13.38
CA ARG A 234 1.21 26.12 -14.56
C ARG A 234 2.74 26.25 -14.64
N ARG A 235 3.42 25.12 -14.80
CA ARG A 235 4.51 25.03 -15.80
C ARG A 235 4.15 24.14 -16.98
N GLU A 236 3.06 23.38 -16.88
CA GLU A 236 2.43 22.66 -17.99
C GLU A 236 0.94 23.04 -18.06
N SER A 237 0.24 22.66 -19.13
CA SER A 237 -1.22 22.82 -19.29
C SER A 237 -1.77 24.25 -19.17
N ASN A 238 -1.74 25.04 -20.25
CA ASN A 238 -2.36 26.38 -20.25
C ASN A 238 -3.08 26.78 -21.57
N SER A 239 -4.07 26.00 -22.03
CA SER A 239 -5.03 26.45 -23.07
C SER A 239 -6.34 25.63 -23.16
N ILE A 240 -7.10 25.48 -22.06
CA ILE A 240 -8.38 24.69 -22.10
C ILE A 240 -9.58 25.36 -21.36
N ASN A 241 -9.37 26.05 -20.23
CA ASN A 241 -10.48 26.31 -19.28
C ASN A 241 -11.51 27.40 -19.66
N ASN A 242 -11.51 27.94 -20.88
CA ASN A 242 -12.55 28.88 -21.34
C ASN A 242 -13.83 28.20 -21.91
N TYR A 243 -13.84 26.88 -22.10
CA TYR A 243 -14.98 26.17 -22.73
C TYR A 243 -15.96 25.45 -21.78
N VAL A 244 -15.62 25.30 -20.50
CA VAL A 244 -16.39 24.43 -19.58
C VAL A 244 -17.79 24.99 -19.25
N ASN A 245 -17.93 26.32 -19.14
CA ASN A 245 -19.16 26.98 -18.67
C ASN A 245 -20.34 27.01 -19.67
N ILE A 246 -20.23 26.35 -20.83
CA ILE A 246 -21.29 26.35 -21.88
C ILE A 246 -21.86 24.94 -22.15
N LEU A 247 -21.24 23.87 -21.63
CA LEU A 247 -21.47 22.50 -22.13
C LEU A 247 -22.21 21.54 -21.20
N SER A 248 -22.84 22.03 -20.12
CA SER A 248 -23.76 21.26 -19.28
C SER A 248 -25.11 20.93 -19.96
N PHE A 249 -25.21 20.97 -21.29
CA PHE A 249 -26.50 20.92 -22.00
C PHE A 249 -26.51 20.25 -23.41
N ILE A 250 -25.38 19.80 -23.98
CA ILE A 250 -25.33 19.42 -25.42
C ILE A 250 -24.76 18.03 -25.75
N VAL A 251 -23.86 17.43 -24.95
CA VAL A 251 -23.16 16.18 -25.36
C VAL A 251 -23.99 14.91 -25.09
N THR A 252 -24.87 14.57 -26.03
CA THR A 252 -25.53 13.25 -26.09
C THR A 252 -24.61 12.20 -26.71
N GLY A 253 -23.76 11.52 -25.93
CA GLY A 253 -22.90 10.46 -26.47
C GLY A 253 -21.82 9.81 -25.60
N THR A 254 -21.72 10.07 -24.30
CA THR A 254 -20.75 9.35 -23.45
C THR A 254 -21.17 7.89 -23.25
N VAL A 255 -20.30 6.94 -23.61
CA VAL A 255 -20.57 5.51 -23.37
C VAL A 255 -20.26 5.21 -21.90
N SER A 256 -21.26 4.75 -21.15
CA SER A 256 -21.11 4.55 -19.71
C SER A 256 -20.34 3.27 -19.36
N LYS A 257 -19.81 3.21 -18.13
CA LYS A 257 -19.06 2.04 -17.63
C LYS A 257 -19.91 0.78 -17.61
N GLU A 258 -21.18 0.93 -17.28
CA GLU A 258 -22.17 -0.13 -17.28
C GLU A 258 -22.41 -0.66 -18.71
N ILE A 259 -22.45 0.21 -19.72
CA ILE A 259 -22.62 -0.19 -21.13
C ILE A 259 -21.39 -0.95 -21.65
N ILE A 260 -20.17 -0.50 -21.30
CA ILE A 260 -18.94 -1.20 -21.71
C ILE A 260 -18.83 -2.57 -21.00
N ALA A 261 -19.16 -2.63 -19.71
CA ALA A 261 -19.09 -3.86 -18.93
C ALA A 261 -20.24 -4.87 -19.22
N ALA A 262 -21.37 -4.42 -19.75
CA ALA A 262 -22.53 -5.27 -20.05
C ALA A 262 -22.62 -5.73 -21.53
N ASN A 263 -21.68 -5.36 -22.39
CA ASN A 263 -21.75 -5.65 -23.82
C ASN A 263 -20.84 -6.83 -24.22
N GLU A 264 -21.46 -7.97 -24.52
CA GLU A 264 -20.81 -9.19 -25.02
C GLU A 264 -20.30 -9.06 -26.47
N ASN A 265 -20.62 -7.97 -27.20
CA ASN A 265 -20.29 -7.83 -28.62
C ASN A 265 -19.63 -6.47 -28.96
N PHE A 266 -18.33 -6.53 -29.29
CA PHE A 266 -17.53 -5.36 -29.67
C PHE A 266 -18.01 -4.64 -30.92
N ALA A 267 -18.72 -5.30 -31.85
CA ALA A 267 -19.25 -4.65 -33.05
C ALA A 267 -20.23 -3.50 -32.73
N GLY A 268 -20.98 -3.60 -31.63
CA GLY A 268 -21.83 -2.51 -31.13
C GLY A 268 -21.04 -1.31 -30.61
N ILE A 269 -19.91 -1.57 -29.94
CA ILE A 269 -18.98 -0.52 -29.48
C ILE A 269 -18.30 0.15 -30.67
N ARG A 270 -17.79 -0.67 -31.60
CA ARG A 270 -17.14 -0.26 -32.85
C ARG A 270 -17.98 0.74 -33.63
N ALA A 271 -19.28 0.48 -33.80
CA ALA A 271 -20.20 1.36 -34.52
C ALA A 271 -20.36 2.76 -33.87
N ILE A 272 -20.26 2.85 -32.55
CA ILE A 272 -20.28 4.14 -31.82
C ILE A 272 -18.96 4.90 -32.05
N PHE A 273 -17.82 4.23 -31.88
CA PHE A 273 -16.50 4.84 -32.07
C PHE A 273 -16.28 5.27 -33.53
N GLU A 274 -16.67 4.47 -34.52
CA GLU A 274 -16.58 4.86 -35.93
C GLU A 274 -17.45 6.09 -36.24
N LYS A 275 -18.64 6.21 -35.63
CA LYS A 275 -19.54 7.37 -35.79
C LYS A 275 -18.97 8.66 -35.18
N ASP A 276 -18.40 8.59 -33.98
CA ASP A 276 -17.84 9.75 -33.28
C ASP A 276 -16.53 10.23 -33.92
N PHE A 277 -15.68 9.30 -34.35
CA PHE A 277 -14.51 9.59 -35.19
C PHE A 277 -14.93 10.29 -36.49
N ASP A 278 -16.03 9.84 -37.11
CA ASP A 278 -16.61 10.46 -38.30
C ASP A 278 -17.06 11.90 -38.08
N LEU A 279 -17.57 12.21 -36.88
CA LEU A 279 -17.99 13.55 -36.50
C LEU A 279 -16.77 14.46 -36.31
N ILE A 280 -15.75 14.00 -35.58
CA ILE A 280 -14.46 14.70 -35.40
C ILE A 280 -13.85 15.04 -36.77
N CYS A 281 -13.76 14.05 -37.67
CA CYS A 281 -13.21 14.25 -39.02
C CYS A 281 -14.04 15.23 -39.86
N LYS A 282 -15.37 15.26 -39.73
CA LYS A 282 -16.24 16.24 -40.41
C LYS A 282 -16.12 17.65 -39.85
N ILE A 283 -15.79 17.80 -38.57
CA ILE A 283 -15.54 19.11 -37.94
C ILE A 283 -14.17 19.63 -38.40
N ILE A 284 -13.12 18.81 -38.30
CA ILE A 284 -11.77 19.14 -38.74
C ILE A 284 -11.75 19.49 -40.23
N LYS A 285 -12.33 18.67 -41.11
CA LYS A 285 -12.41 18.97 -42.57
C LYS A 285 -13.27 20.19 -42.95
N LYS A 286 -13.96 20.84 -42.00
CA LYS A 286 -14.62 22.15 -42.19
C LYS A 286 -13.76 23.34 -41.75
N HIS A 287 -12.69 23.11 -40.99
CA HIS A 287 -11.78 24.16 -40.55
C HIS A 287 -10.85 24.61 -41.70
N ARG A 288 -10.35 25.86 -41.65
CA ARG A 288 -9.58 26.48 -42.74
C ARG A 288 -8.08 26.37 -42.50
N PHE A 289 -7.49 25.24 -42.88
CA PHE A 289 -6.03 25.08 -42.89
C PHE A 289 -5.40 25.68 -44.15
N THR A 290 -4.17 26.21 -44.03
CA THR A 290 -3.31 26.41 -45.20
C THR A 290 -2.69 25.06 -45.59
N LEU A 291 -2.37 24.88 -46.87
CA LEU A 291 -1.70 23.65 -47.32
C LEU A 291 -0.26 23.54 -46.81
N GLU A 292 0.41 24.69 -46.64
CA GLU A 292 1.82 24.71 -46.28
C GLU A 292 2.03 24.46 -44.79
N ASP A 293 1.21 25.03 -43.92
CA ASP A 293 1.36 24.87 -42.48
C ASP A 293 0.90 23.49 -42.01
N LEU A 294 -0.12 22.91 -42.66
CA LEU A 294 -0.47 21.51 -42.41
C LEU A 294 0.63 20.54 -42.91
N LYS A 295 1.34 20.87 -44.00
CA LYS A 295 2.53 20.12 -44.45
C LYS A 295 3.74 20.30 -43.51
N LYS A 296 3.94 21.49 -42.92
CA LYS A 296 4.96 21.74 -41.88
C LYS A 296 4.66 20.93 -40.62
N PHE A 297 3.41 20.99 -40.12
CA PHE A 297 2.96 20.22 -38.96
C PHE A 297 3.19 18.72 -39.15
N VAL A 298 2.70 18.13 -40.26
CA VAL A 298 2.86 16.69 -40.48
C VAL A 298 4.35 16.32 -40.52
N LYS A 299 5.20 17.10 -41.19
CA LYS A 299 6.66 16.88 -41.24
C LYS A 299 7.34 16.99 -39.86
N ALA A 300 6.85 17.86 -38.98
CA ALA A 300 7.38 18.02 -37.62
C ALA A 300 6.92 16.89 -36.69
N TYR A 301 5.69 16.41 -36.85
CA TYR A 301 5.06 15.39 -36.00
C TYR A 301 5.35 13.94 -36.46
N SER A 302 5.89 13.74 -37.66
CA SER A 302 6.24 12.43 -38.23
C SER A 302 7.71 12.02 -38.04
N ASP A 303 8.39 12.57 -37.03
CA ASP A 303 9.85 12.42 -36.79
C ASP A 303 10.70 12.70 -38.06
N GLY A 304 10.24 13.66 -38.88
CA GLY A 304 10.92 14.08 -40.11
C GLY A 304 10.60 13.25 -41.36
N TYR A 305 9.79 12.18 -41.27
CA TYR A 305 9.37 11.42 -42.46
C TYR A 305 8.40 12.23 -43.32
N ILE A 306 8.78 12.44 -44.58
CA ILE A 306 7.94 13.11 -45.58
C ILE A 306 7.44 12.05 -46.56
N PRO A 307 6.19 11.57 -46.45
CA PRO A 307 5.55 10.82 -47.55
C PRO A 307 5.38 11.73 -48.77
N ASP A 308 4.93 11.19 -49.91
CA ASP A 308 4.73 11.98 -51.15
C ASP A 308 3.50 12.92 -51.11
N ILE A 309 3.17 13.42 -49.91
CA ILE A 309 2.26 14.54 -49.60
C ILE A 309 2.67 15.81 -50.38
N SER A 310 3.92 15.88 -50.89
CA SER A 310 4.42 16.96 -51.75
C SER A 310 3.38 17.43 -52.77
N LYS A 311 2.73 16.48 -53.49
CA LYS A 311 1.74 16.68 -54.55
C LYS A 311 0.27 16.74 -54.07
N GLN A 312 -0.01 16.48 -52.80
CA GLN A 312 -1.38 16.43 -52.27
C GLN A 312 -1.94 17.83 -51.93
N ASP A 313 -3.26 17.95 -51.99
CA ASP A 313 -4.05 19.11 -51.54
C ASP A 313 -4.40 19.01 -50.05
N THR A 314 -5.06 20.03 -49.49
CA THR A 314 -5.39 20.07 -48.04
C THR A 314 -6.26 18.89 -47.62
N LYS A 315 -7.17 18.44 -48.50
CA LYS A 315 -8.01 17.28 -48.26
C LYS A 315 -7.19 15.99 -48.19
N GLY A 316 -6.29 15.77 -49.15
CA GLY A 316 -5.41 14.59 -49.18
C GLY A 316 -4.50 14.50 -47.96
N VAL A 317 -3.94 15.62 -47.48
CA VAL A 317 -3.11 15.61 -46.27
C VAL A 317 -3.94 15.31 -45.01
N LEU A 318 -5.14 15.88 -44.89
CA LEU A 318 -6.05 15.54 -43.79
C LEU A 318 -6.51 14.07 -43.85
N GLU A 319 -6.63 13.49 -45.04
CA GLU A 319 -6.94 12.06 -45.21
C GLU A 319 -5.77 11.17 -44.78
N PHE A 320 -4.52 11.57 -45.02
CA PHE A 320 -3.34 10.90 -44.44
C PHE A 320 -3.30 10.96 -42.89
N VAL A 321 -3.66 12.11 -42.29
CA VAL A 321 -3.77 12.24 -40.82
C VAL A 321 -4.86 11.32 -40.25
N CYS A 322 -6.01 11.23 -40.91
CA CYS A 322 -7.09 10.31 -40.52
C CYS A 322 -6.66 8.83 -40.63
N ASP A 323 -5.98 8.45 -41.73
CA ASP A 323 -5.54 7.07 -41.99
C ASP A 323 -4.44 6.60 -41.00
N LYS A 324 -3.74 7.52 -40.32
CA LYS A 324 -2.79 7.21 -39.24
C LYS A 324 -3.44 7.05 -37.85
N CYS A 325 -4.76 7.14 -37.73
CA CYS A 325 -5.49 6.85 -36.48
C CYS A 325 -6.12 5.45 -36.45
N THR A 326 -6.40 4.95 -35.25
CA THR A 326 -7.11 3.68 -34.99
C THR A 326 -8.28 3.91 -34.03
N LEU A 327 -9.09 2.88 -33.79
CA LEU A 327 -10.18 2.90 -32.79
C LEU A 327 -9.70 3.19 -31.36
N ILE A 328 -8.41 2.98 -31.05
CA ILE A 328 -7.84 3.09 -29.70
C ILE A 328 -6.65 4.08 -29.61
N ASP A 329 -6.36 4.77 -30.70
CA ASP A 329 -5.32 5.80 -30.80
C ASP A 329 -5.72 6.87 -31.83
N ILE A 330 -5.88 8.11 -31.36
CA ILE A 330 -6.18 9.28 -32.20
C ILE A 330 -5.14 10.40 -32.02
N ASN A 331 -3.91 10.05 -31.59
CA ASN A 331 -2.85 11.02 -31.25
C ASN A 331 -2.55 12.02 -32.38
N TYR A 332 -2.71 11.60 -33.65
CA TYR A 332 -2.54 12.46 -34.83
C TYR A 332 -3.66 13.49 -34.99
N LEU A 333 -4.92 13.16 -34.68
CA LEU A 333 -6.02 14.13 -34.71
C LEU A 333 -6.01 15.04 -33.49
N GLU A 334 -5.65 14.52 -32.32
CA GLU A 334 -5.48 15.34 -31.11
C GLU A 334 -4.42 16.43 -31.33
N ALA A 335 -3.26 16.07 -31.88
CA ALA A 335 -2.20 17.03 -32.20
C ALA A 335 -2.62 18.06 -33.26
N VAL A 336 -3.37 17.69 -34.31
CA VAL A 336 -3.91 18.67 -35.28
C VAL A 336 -4.90 19.63 -34.62
N VAL A 337 -5.75 19.15 -33.72
CA VAL A 337 -6.73 20.01 -33.04
C VAL A 337 -6.07 20.95 -32.02
N GLN A 338 -4.96 20.53 -31.41
CA GLN A 338 -4.16 21.35 -30.49
C GLN A 338 -3.31 22.40 -31.24
N GLU A 339 -2.57 22.01 -32.29
CA GLU A 339 -1.69 22.93 -33.05
C GLU A 339 -2.46 24.04 -33.75
N PHE A 340 -3.63 23.72 -34.33
CA PHE A 340 -4.45 24.64 -35.13
C PHE A 340 -5.66 25.21 -34.38
N ASP A 341 -5.71 25.08 -33.05
CA ASP A 341 -6.80 25.54 -32.15
C ASP A 341 -8.21 25.31 -32.72
N VAL A 342 -8.50 24.06 -33.08
CA VAL A 342 -9.78 23.69 -33.71
C VAL A 342 -10.84 23.54 -32.61
N ALA A 343 -11.23 24.66 -31.99
CA ALA A 343 -12.05 24.72 -30.79
C ALA A 343 -13.36 23.90 -30.85
N SER A 344 -13.98 23.81 -32.03
CA SER A 344 -15.19 23.00 -32.26
C SER A 344 -14.96 21.48 -32.22
N ALA A 345 -13.71 21.01 -32.32
CA ALA A 345 -13.33 19.61 -32.24
C ALA A 345 -12.79 19.19 -30.87
N ILE A 346 -12.26 20.13 -30.06
CA ILE A 346 -11.62 19.86 -28.75
C ILE A 346 -12.50 18.96 -27.87
N ILE A 347 -13.76 19.34 -27.69
CA ILE A 347 -14.70 18.63 -26.80
C ILE A 347 -14.99 17.21 -27.29
N HIS A 348 -15.09 17.02 -28.61
CA HIS A 348 -15.30 15.70 -29.20
C HIS A 348 -14.06 14.81 -29.04
N ILE A 349 -12.84 15.35 -29.19
CA ILE A 349 -11.60 14.61 -28.93
C ILE A 349 -11.44 14.28 -27.44
N GLN A 350 -11.77 15.19 -26.52
CA GLN A 350 -11.75 14.92 -25.08
C GLN A 350 -12.75 13.82 -24.70
N SER A 351 -13.96 13.84 -25.27
CA SER A 351 -14.96 12.77 -25.11
C SER A 351 -14.45 11.44 -25.66
N PHE A 352 -13.90 11.43 -26.88
CA PHE A 352 -13.39 10.22 -27.54
C PHE A 352 -12.20 9.60 -26.78
N THR A 353 -11.25 10.44 -26.35
CA THR A 353 -10.09 10.02 -25.56
C THR A 353 -10.48 9.50 -24.18
N THR A 354 -11.59 10.00 -23.61
CA THR A 354 -12.19 9.43 -22.39
C THR A 354 -12.82 8.07 -22.67
N ASN A 355 -13.62 7.95 -23.73
CA ASN A 355 -14.21 6.68 -24.17
C ASN A 355 -13.12 5.62 -24.45
N ILE A 356 -11.98 5.97 -25.08
CA ILE A 356 -10.83 5.06 -25.29
C ILE A 356 -10.26 4.55 -23.96
N LYS A 357 -10.08 5.43 -22.95
CA LYS A 357 -9.52 5.05 -21.64
C LYS A 357 -10.44 4.08 -20.90
N GLU A 358 -11.74 4.32 -20.94
CA GLU A 358 -12.73 3.44 -20.34
C GLU A 358 -12.85 2.10 -21.10
N LEU A 359 -12.81 2.14 -22.44
CA LEU A 359 -12.73 0.94 -23.29
C LEU A 359 -11.54 0.06 -22.91
N CYS A 360 -10.34 0.64 -22.87
CA CYS A 360 -9.13 -0.12 -22.58
C CYS A 360 -9.14 -0.73 -21.18
N ARG A 361 -9.72 -0.01 -20.21
CA ARG A 361 -9.80 -0.43 -18.81
C ARG A 361 -10.76 -1.58 -18.55
N TYR A 362 -11.90 -1.62 -19.26
CA TYR A 362 -13.01 -2.53 -18.93
C TYR A 362 -13.27 -3.65 -19.96
N VAL A 363 -12.75 -3.55 -21.19
CA VAL A 363 -12.88 -4.63 -22.19
C VAL A 363 -11.75 -5.67 -22.04
N THR A 364 -12.15 -6.93 -21.85
CA THR A 364 -11.27 -8.11 -21.87
C THR A 364 -10.72 -8.39 -23.26
N VAL A 365 -9.56 -9.02 -23.38
CA VAL A 365 -9.00 -9.39 -24.69
C VAL A 365 -9.88 -10.42 -25.41
N ARG A 366 -10.56 -11.32 -24.69
CA ARG A 366 -11.54 -12.26 -25.24
C ARG A 366 -12.57 -11.58 -26.14
N ASN A 367 -13.07 -10.41 -25.74
CA ASN A 367 -14.14 -9.70 -26.45
C ASN A 367 -13.66 -8.96 -27.73
N VAL A 368 -12.35 -8.99 -28.04
CA VAL A 368 -11.74 -8.33 -29.20
C VAL A 368 -10.82 -9.25 -30.02
N LEU A 369 -10.89 -10.56 -29.83
CA LEU A 369 -10.16 -11.52 -30.66
C LEU A 369 -10.61 -11.41 -32.13
N ASP A 370 -9.65 -11.48 -33.05
CA ASP A 370 -9.79 -11.30 -34.51
C ASP A 370 -10.32 -9.93 -35.00
N GLU A 371 -10.74 -9.04 -34.11
CA GLU A 371 -11.15 -7.68 -34.44
C GLU A 371 -9.99 -6.82 -34.94
N LYS A 372 -10.30 -5.89 -35.86
CA LYS A 372 -9.32 -4.99 -36.49
C LYS A 372 -9.44 -3.60 -35.90
N PHE A 373 -8.40 -3.11 -35.24
CA PHE A 373 -8.43 -1.78 -34.61
C PHE A 373 -8.37 -0.62 -35.62
N PHE A 374 -8.06 -0.90 -36.89
CA PHE A 374 -8.24 0.07 -37.98
C PHE A 374 -9.71 0.43 -38.20
N LEU A 375 -9.95 1.72 -38.43
CA LEU A 375 -11.26 2.27 -38.77
C LEU A 375 -11.65 1.89 -40.21
N SER A 376 -12.92 1.59 -40.46
CA SER A 376 -13.44 1.08 -41.76
C SER A 376 -13.26 1.99 -42.99
N ARG A 377 -12.54 3.11 -42.87
CA ARG A 377 -12.19 4.03 -43.96
C ARG A 377 -10.71 4.18 -44.25
N SER A 378 -9.81 3.57 -43.46
CA SER A 378 -8.38 3.60 -43.76
C SER A 378 -8.13 2.87 -45.08
N THR A 379 -7.83 3.64 -46.14
CA THR A 379 -7.65 3.08 -47.49
C THR A 379 -6.22 2.61 -47.76
N GLN A 380 -5.31 2.93 -46.85
CA GLN A 380 -3.91 2.56 -46.93
C GLN A 380 -3.51 1.70 -45.73
N LEU A 381 -3.48 0.38 -45.91
CA LEU A 381 -2.39 -0.37 -45.28
C LEU A 381 -1.10 0.28 -45.78
N LEU A 382 -0.30 0.83 -44.85
CA LEU A 382 0.98 1.42 -45.17
C LEU A 382 1.93 0.32 -45.64
N LYS A 383 2.00 0.11 -46.95
CA LYS A 383 2.77 -0.96 -47.63
C LYS A 383 4.28 -0.97 -47.34
N ASN A 384 4.76 0.00 -46.56
CA ASN A 384 6.15 0.19 -46.20
C ASN A 384 6.40 0.10 -44.68
N ASP A 385 5.38 -0.03 -43.81
CA ASP A 385 5.57 -0.15 -42.35
C ASP A 385 5.89 -1.62 -41.98
N LEU A 386 6.73 -1.82 -40.96
CA LEU A 386 7.16 -3.14 -40.47
C LEU A 386 6.04 -3.81 -39.67
N ALA A 387 5.89 -5.12 -39.81
CA ALA A 387 5.11 -5.93 -38.87
C ALA A 387 5.93 -6.20 -37.59
N ILE A 388 5.30 -6.04 -36.43
CA ILE A 388 5.81 -6.50 -35.13
C ILE A 388 4.78 -7.49 -34.58
N GLU A 389 5.23 -8.69 -34.25
CA GLU A 389 4.43 -9.80 -33.76
C GLU A 389 4.94 -10.22 -32.38
N MET A 390 4.05 -10.23 -31.39
CA MET A 390 4.36 -10.63 -30.01
C MET A 390 3.46 -11.80 -29.62
N ILE A 391 4.05 -12.94 -29.28
CA ILE A 391 3.32 -14.09 -28.70
C ILE A 391 3.39 -13.98 -27.18
N ILE A 392 2.23 -13.94 -26.54
CA ILE A 392 2.06 -13.71 -25.10
C ILE A 392 1.25 -14.87 -24.48
N ASP A 393 1.87 -15.57 -23.54
CA ASP A 393 1.29 -16.61 -22.68
C ASP A 393 0.50 -15.95 -21.54
N GLN A 394 -0.74 -15.55 -21.85
CA GLN A 394 -1.73 -14.95 -20.94
C GLN A 394 -3.15 -15.32 -21.37
N ASN A 395 -4.03 -15.61 -20.40
CA ASN A 395 -5.42 -15.95 -20.69
C ASN A 395 -6.23 -14.69 -21.10
N PRO A 396 -6.84 -14.63 -22.32
CA PRO A 396 -7.63 -13.48 -22.78
C PRO A 396 -8.89 -13.17 -21.96
N ASP A 397 -9.38 -14.11 -21.13
CA ASP A 397 -10.49 -13.91 -20.19
C ASP A 397 -10.07 -13.16 -18.92
N HIS A 398 -8.77 -12.96 -18.69
CA HIS A 398 -8.23 -12.38 -17.46
C HIS A 398 -7.40 -11.11 -17.68
N ILE A 399 -7.07 -10.78 -18.92
CA ILE A 399 -6.39 -9.53 -19.29
C ILE A 399 -7.32 -8.58 -20.07
N THR A 400 -7.11 -7.28 -19.92
CA THR A 400 -7.85 -6.23 -20.63
C THR A 400 -7.01 -5.56 -21.72
N LEU A 401 -7.63 -4.77 -22.59
CA LEU A 401 -6.89 -4.04 -23.63
C LEU A 401 -5.82 -3.09 -23.06
N GLN A 402 -6.01 -2.59 -21.83
CA GLN A 402 -5.00 -1.80 -21.12
C GLN A 402 -3.71 -2.60 -20.88
N PHE A 403 -3.79 -3.90 -20.56
CA PHE A 403 -2.59 -4.74 -20.39
C PHE A 403 -1.75 -4.80 -21.68
N ILE A 404 -2.42 -4.92 -22.84
CA ILE A 404 -1.78 -4.94 -24.16
C ILE A 404 -1.18 -3.56 -24.50
N LYS A 405 -1.91 -2.47 -24.21
CA LYS A 405 -1.43 -1.09 -24.42
C LYS A 405 -0.24 -0.75 -23.51
N ASP A 406 -0.26 -1.21 -22.27
CA ASP A 406 0.85 -1.09 -21.33
C ASP A 406 2.05 -1.96 -21.72
N ALA A 407 1.80 -3.15 -22.31
CA ALA A 407 2.88 -3.99 -22.85
C ALA A 407 3.60 -3.25 -23.98
N ILE A 408 2.88 -2.80 -25.02
CA ILE A 408 3.42 -1.98 -26.12
C ILE A 408 4.18 -0.76 -25.59
N SER A 409 3.61 -0.05 -24.61
CA SER A 409 4.24 1.12 -23.97
C SER A 409 5.53 0.77 -23.23
N THR A 410 5.61 -0.42 -22.63
CA THR A 410 6.80 -0.91 -21.94
C THR A 410 7.88 -1.36 -22.93
N SER A 411 7.49 -2.05 -24.01
CA SER A 411 8.40 -2.59 -25.04
C SER A 411 9.14 -1.50 -25.82
N PHE A 412 8.42 -0.42 -26.17
CA PHE A 412 8.92 0.60 -27.12
C PHE A 412 9.13 1.99 -26.49
N GLY A 413 8.74 2.19 -25.23
CA GLY A 413 9.02 3.43 -24.48
C GLY A 413 8.52 4.68 -25.21
N SER A 414 9.41 5.61 -25.53
CA SER A 414 9.09 6.82 -26.29
C SER A 414 8.57 6.53 -27.70
N LEU A 415 9.01 5.45 -28.33
CA LEU A 415 8.60 5.03 -29.68
C LEU A 415 7.22 4.36 -29.70
N ALA A 416 6.63 4.05 -28.53
CA ALA A 416 5.31 3.41 -28.44
C ALA A 416 4.18 4.24 -29.09
N LYS A 417 4.33 5.57 -29.14
CA LYS A 417 3.42 6.48 -29.87
C LYS A 417 3.36 6.22 -31.38
N SER A 418 4.39 5.57 -31.92
CA SER A 418 4.50 5.22 -33.35
C SER A 418 4.07 3.78 -33.63
N VAL A 419 3.79 2.97 -32.61
CA VAL A 419 3.35 1.57 -32.74
C VAL A 419 1.83 1.51 -32.87
N GLN A 420 1.31 1.03 -34.00
CA GLN A 420 -0.13 0.90 -34.24
C GLN A 420 -0.60 -0.55 -34.02
N LEU A 421 -1.48 -0.80 -33.06
CA LEU A 421 -2.09 -2.13 -32.88
C LEU A 421 -3.00 -2.47 -34.08
N VAL A 422 -2.82 -3.65 -34.67
CA VAL A 422 -3.59 -4.14 -35.83
C VAL A 422 -4.78 -4.97 -35.38
N ASN A 423 -4.49 -6.05 -34.66
CA ASN A 423 -5.44 -7.03 -34.12
C ASN A 423 -4.78 -7.84 -32.99
N ILE A 424 -5.59 -8.65 -32.32
CA ILE A 424 -5.13 -9.68 -31.39
C ILE A 424 -5.78 -11.00 -31.82
N LYS A 425 -5.03 -12.11 -31.78
CA LYS A 425 -5.50 -13.45 -32.14
C LYS A 425 -5.11 -14.46 -31.07
N GLU A 426 -5.88 -15.54 -30.98
CA GLU A 426 -5.57 -16.71 -30.16
C GLU A 426 -4.90 -17.77 -31.06
N ILE A 427 -3.73 -18.28 -30.66
CA ILE A 427 -2.93 -19.29 -31.37
C ILE A 427 -2.33 -20.22 -30.31
N ASP A 428 -2.63 -21.52 -30.38
CA ASP A 428 -2.13 -22.55 -29.46
C ASP A 428 -2.27 -22.16 -27.97
N ASP A 429 -3.47 -21.69 -27.58
CA ASP A 429 -3.85 -21.14 -26.27
C ASP A 429 -3.05 -19.89 -25.80
N MET A 430 -2.23 -19.30 -26.68
CA MET A 430 -1.49 -18.05 -26.47
C MET A 430 -2.05 -16.91 -27.32
N LEU A 431 -1.61 -15.68 -27.04
CA LEU A 431 -2.07 -14.48 -27.74
C LEU A 431 -1.02 -13.92 -28.68
N LEU A 432 -1.32 -13.93 -29.99
CA LEU A 432 -0.58 -13.17 -30.99
C LEU A 432 -1.13 -11.74 -31.04
N VAL A 433 -0.30 -10.79 -30.60
CA VAL A 433 -0.54 -9.35 -30.75
C VAL A 433 0.23 -8.86 -31.98
N THR A 434 -0.49 -8.39 -33.00
CA THR A 434 0.13 -7.85 -34.22
C THR A 434 0.08 -6.32 -34.20
N CYS A 435 1.22 -5.68 -34.43
CA CYS A 435 1.36 -4.23 -34.55
C CYS A 435 2.06 -3.85 -35.87
N LEU A 436 1.84 -2.62 -36.34
CA LEU A 436 2.68 -1.97 -37.35
C LEU A 436 3.62 -0.96 -36.70
N PHE A 437 4.84 -0.84 -37.25
CA PHE A 437 5.83 0.15 -36.82
C PHE A 437 6.51 0.83 -38.04
N PRO A 438 6.73 2.16 -38.05
CA PRO A 438 7.22 2.84 -39.23
C PRO A 438 8.65 2.45 -39.61
N LYS A 439 8.85 1.96 -40.84
CA LYS A 439 10.13 1.39 -41.30
C LYS A 439 11.29 2.40 -41.39
N TYR A 440 11.00 3.69 -41.44
CA TYR A 440 12.03 4.73 -41.34
C TYR A 440 12.63 4.86 -39.92
N LEU A 441 11.93 4.38 -38.88
CA LEU A 441 12.43 4.27 -37.51
C LEU A 441 13.04 2.89 -37.20
N SER A 442 13.18 2.01 -38.20
CA SER A 442 13.62 0.61 -38.01
C SER A 442 14.96 0.47 -37.28
N ALA A 443 15.92 1.36 -37.52
CA ALA A 443 17.21 1.40 -36.84
C ALA A 443 17.10 1.74 -35.33
N SER A 444 15.96 2.28 -34.89
CA SER A 444 15.66 2.60 -33.49
C SER A 444 14.91 1.49 -32.75
N VAL A 445 14.57 0.36 -33.40
CA VAL A 445 13.86 -0.79 -32.79
C VAL A 445 14.83 -1.69 -32.03
N LEU A 446 15.60 -1.07 -31.13
CA LEU A 446 16.39 -1.74 -30.10
C LEU A 446 15.53 -1.80 -28.84
N VAL A 447 14.99 -2.98 -28.52
CA VAL A 447 14.29 -3.21 -27.25
C VAL A 447 15.34 -3.28 -26.13
N PRO A 448 15.33 -2.36 -25.14
CA PRO A 448 16.30 -2.40 -24.05
C PRO A 448 16.17 -3.68 -23.23
N GLU A 449 17.28 -4.18 -22.68
CA GLU A 449 17.29 -5.39 -21.82
C GLU A 449 16.30 -5.28 -20.65
N SER A 450 16.17 -4.10 -20.05
CA SER A 450 15.18 -3.82 -19.00
C SER A 450 13.72 -3.85 -19.50
N ALA A 451 13.45 -3.51 -20.75
CA ALA A 451 12.13 -3.66 -21.36
C ALA A 451 11.85 -5.12 -21.70
N MET A 452 12.87 -5.85 -22.18
CA MET A 452 12.82 -7.28 -22.47
C MET A 452 12.47 -8.09 -21.21
N GLU A 453 13.12 -7.81 -20.07
CA GLU A 453 12.75 -8.37 -18.76
C GLU A 453 11.28 -8.10 -18.40
N LEU A 454 10.79 -6.87 -18.59
CA LEU A 454 9.41 -6.51 -18.25
C LEU A 454 8.39 -7.16 -19.19
N MET A 455 8.73 -7.41 -20.45
CA MET A 455 7.91 -8.21 -21.38
C MET A 455 7.88 -9.69 -20.97
N GLN A 456 9.02 -10.27 -20.58
CA GLN A 456 9.10 -11.65 -20.07
C GLN A 456 8.23 -11.83 -18.80
N ARG A 457 8.28 -10.89 -17.86
CA ARG A 457 7.42 -10.87 -16.66
C ARG A 457 5.92 -10.71 -16.98
N ARG A 458 5.57 -10.25 -18.18
CA ARG A 458 4.19 -10.19 -18.72
C ARG A 458 3.80 -11.43 -19.55
N GLY A 459 4.64 -12.47 -19.58
CA GLY A 459 4.36 -13.72 -20.29
C GLY A 459 4.76 -13.74 -21.77
N LEU A 460 5.61 -12.82 -22.24
CA LEU A 460 6.10 -12.92 -23.62
C LEU A 460 6.87 -14.24 -23.86
N VAL A 461 6.50 -14.94 -24.93
CA VAL A 461 7.15 -16.17 -25.42
C VAL A 461 8.01 -15.89 -26.65
N GLU A 462 7.61 -14.98 -27.52
CA GLU A 462 8.30 -14.68 -28.77
C GLU A 462 8.04 -13.24 -29.23
N LEU A 463 9.08 -12.58 -29.76
CA LEU A 463 9.02 -11.29 -30.41
C LEU A 463 9.65 -11.40 -31.79
N THR A 464 8.86 -11.10 -32.83
CA THR A 464 9.23 -11.17 -34.23
C THR A 464 9.02 -9.80 -34.88
N ILE A 465 9.98 -9.37 -35.71
CA ILE A 465 9.99 -8.07 -36.39
C ILE A 465 10.29 -8.30 -37.87
N ASP A 466 9.38 -7.88 -38.76
CA ASP A 466 9.46 -8.10 -40.23
C ASP A 466 9.75 -9.57 -40.61
N GLY A 467 9.13 -10.52 -39.88
CA GLY A 467 9.33 -11.97 -40.04
C GLY A 467 10.63 -12.53 -39.43
N SER A 468 11.47 -11.69 -38.82
CA SER A 468 12.70 -12.11 -38.14
C SER A 468 12.48 -12.22 -36.63
N ILE A 469 12.74 -13.40 -36.05
CA ILE A 469 12.65 -13.62 -34.60
C ILE A 469 13.77 -12.81 -33.92
N TYR A 470 13.38 -11.81 -33.12
CA TYR A 470 14.28 -10.95 -32.35
C TYR A 470 14.61 -11.57 -30.98
N TRP A 471 13.59 -12.15 -30.34
CA TRP A 471 13.75 -12.89 -29.08
C TRP A 471 12.74 -14.03 -29.00
N LYS A 472 13.13 -15.16 -28.41
CA LYS A 472 12.26 -16.30 -28.14
C LYS A 472 12.66 -16.97 -26.83
N LYS A 473 11.67 -17.31 -26.01
CA LYS A 473 11.84 -18.04 -24.76
C LYS A 473 12.42 -19.43 -25.06
N GLU A 474 13.62 -19.72 -24.57
CA GLU A 474 14.15 -21.07 -24.63
C GLU A 474 13.25 -22.01 -23.81
N LYS A 475 12.96 -23.19 -24.34
CA LYS A 475 12.18 -24.20 -23.62
C LYS A 475 13.09 -24.87 -22.58
N ASP A 476 12.69 -24.82 -21.32
CA ASP A 476 13.07 -25.83 -20.33
C ASP A 476 12.83 -27.24 -20.91
N HIS A 477 13.64 -28.22 -20.50
CA HIS A 477 13.79 -29.50 -21.20
C HIS A 477 12.52 -30.38 -21.27
N ILE A 478 11.65 -30.09 -22.24
CA ILE A 478 10.76 -31.06 -22.89
C ILE A 478 11.15 -31.12 -24.36
N ILE A 479 11.65 -32.28 -24.78
CA ILE A 479 12.25 -32.51 -26.11
C ILE A 479 11.22 -32.25 -27.22
N THR A 480 11.40 -31.18 -28.01
CA THR A 480 10.71 -30.97 -29.30
C THR A 480 11.61 -30.38 -30.39
N LYS A 481 12.84 -30.88 -30.51
CA LYS A 481 13.56 -30.95 -31.79
C LYS A 481 14.18 -32.35 -31.97
N ARG A 482 13.39 -33.27 -32.54
CA ARG A 482 13.91 -34.39 -33.32
C ARG A 482 13.26 -34.32 -34.70
N THR A 483 14.04 -33.95 -35.70
CA THR A 483 13.77 -34.28 -37.10
C THR A 483 13.64 -35.80 -37.21
N ILE A 484 12.74 -36.27 -38.08
CA ILE A 484 12.51 -37.70 -38.31
C ILE A 484 13.80 -38.32 -38.91
N PRO A 485 14.46 -39.27 -38.23
CA PRO A 485 15.54 -40.06 -38.82
C PRO A 485 14.96 -41.08 -39.79
N ASN A 486 15.67 -41.39 -40.87
CA ASN A 486 15.10 -42.09 -42.03
C ASN A 486 15.31 -43.62 -42.02
N ASP A 487 15.70 -44.20 -40.87
CA ASP A 487 16.13 -45.59 -40.74
C ASP A 487 15.19 -46.42 -39.86
N GLN A 488 14.68 -47.54 -40.39
CA GLN A 488 13.65 -48.36 -39.73
C GLN A 488 14.13 -48.99 -38.40
N HIS A 489 15.44 -49.21 -38.23
CA HIS A 489 15.99 -49.96 -37.10
C HIS A 489 15.90 -49.21 -35.74
N GLN A 490 15.71 -47.88 -35.75
CA GLN A 490 15.46 -47.10 -34.52
C GLN A 490 13.97 -47.04 -34.12
N LEU A 491 13.06 -47.49 -35.00
CA LEU A 491 11.63 -47.42 -34.73
C LEU A 491 11.18 -48.50 -33.72
N GLU A 492 11.75 -49.69 -33.80
CA GLU A 492 11.41 -50.84 -32.94
C GLU A 492 11.82 -50.61 -31.47
N GLU A 493 12.94 -49.92 -31.23
CA GLU A 493 13.43 -49.61 -29.89
C GLU A 493 12.50 -48.61 -29.17
N VAL A 494 12.06 -47.56 -29.87
CA VAL A 494 11.10 -46.56 -29.35
C VAL A 494 9.71 -47.18 -29.12
N VAL A 495 9.25 -48.10 -29.96
CA VAL A 495 8.00 -48.85 -29.75
C VAL A 495 8.09 -49.70 -28.48
N LYS A 496 9.25 -50.32 -28.21
CA LYS A 496 9.47 -51.18 -27.05
C LYS A 496 9.44 -50.39 -25.73
N GLU A 497 10.07 -49.22 -25.66
CA GLU A 497 9.98 -48.32 -24.50
C GLU A 497 8.53 -47.85 -24.25
N LEU A 498 7.77 -47.58 -25.32
CA LEU A 498 6.35 -47.21 -25.22
C LEU A 498 5.46 -48.36 -24.70
N GLU A 499 5.73 -49.61 -25.09
CA GLU A 499 5.01 -50.78 -24.56
C GLU A 499 5.30 -51.02 -23.07
N GLU A 500 6.54 -50.81 -22.63
CA GLU A 500 6.91 -50.91 -21.20
C GLU A 500 6.30 -49.78 -20.37
N SER A 501 6.29 -48.54 -20.87
CA SER A 501 5.58 -47.43 -20.24
C SER A 501 4.06 -47.67 -20.11
N GLN A 502 3.43 -48.30 -21.12
CA GLN A 502 2.02 -48.71 -21.02
C GLN A 502 1.78 -49.87 -20.04
N LYS A 503 2.73 -50.79 -19.87
CA LYS A 503 2.66 -51.84 -18.83
C LYS A 503 2.67 -51.24 -17.43
N GLU A 504 3.58 -50.30 -17.15
CA GLU A 504 3.71 -49.64 -15.85
C GLU A 504 2.42 -48.90 -15.47
N SER A 505 1.86 -48.14 -16.42
CA SER A 505 0.59 -47.42 -16.24
C SER A 505 -0.61 -48.35 -15.98
N ARG A 506 -0.69 -49.49 -16.69
CA ARG A 506 -1.73 -50.51 -16.46
C ARG A 506 -1.58 -51.20 -15.10
N ARG A 507 -0.35 -51.42 -14.62
CA ARG A 507 -0.06 -52.00 -13.31
C ARG A 507 -0.55 -51.08 -12.18
N LEU A 508 -0.18 -49.81 -12.20
CA LEU A 508 -0.62 -48.80 -11.24
C LEU A 508 -2.15 -48.64 -11.23
N SER A 509 -2.80 -48.68 -12.41
CA SER A 509 -4.27 -48.67 -12.52
C SER A 509 -4.93 -49.87 -11.83
N MET A 510 -4.30 -51.06 -11.90
CA MET A 510 -4.81 -52.27 -11.27
C MET A 510 -4.64 -52.27 -9.75
N GLU A 511 -3.51 -51.75 -9.24
CA GLU A 511 -3.27 -51.57 -7.79
C GLU A 511 -4.27 -50.57 -7.18
N VAL A 512 -4.55 -49.45 -7.87
CA VAL A 512 -5.60 -48.48 -7.46
C VAL A 512 -7.00 -49.10 -7.47
N LYS A 513 -7.28 -50.07 -8.36
CA LYS A 513 -8.56 -50.78 -8.41
C LYS A 513 -8.73 -51.73 -7.21
N ILE A 514 -7.69 -52.49 -6.86
CA ILE A 514 -7.68 -53.39 -5.69
C ILE A 514 -7.92 -52.59 -4.40
N LEU A 515 -7.29 -51.41 -4.26
CA LEU A 515 -7.48 -50.51 -3.12
C LEU A 515 -8.89 -49.89 -3.03
N ARG A 516 -9.66 -49.86 -4.11
CA ARG A 516 -11.08 -49.43 -4.10
C ARG A 516 -12.05 -50.57 -3.79
N GLU A 517 -11.76 -51.78 -4.27
CA GLU A 517 -12.64 -52.94 -4.07
C GLU A 517 -12.55 -53.48 -2.64
N GLY A 518 -11.41 -53.31 -1.96
CA GLY A 518 -11.22 -53.65 -0.53
C GLY A 518 -11.92 -52.73 0.49
N LEU A 519 -12.70 -51.73 0.07
CA LEU A 519 -13.40 -50.76 0.95
C LEU A 519 -14.93 -50.80 0.84
N MET A 520 -15.49 -51.81 0.16
CA MET A 520 -16.94 -51.92 -0.14
C MET A 520 -17.63 -53.11 0.52
N HIS A 521 -17.04 -53.67 1.59
CA HIS A 521 -17.64 -54.72 2.42
C HIS A 521 -17.32 -54.49 3.90
N ASP A 522 -18.20 -53.77 4.60
CA ASP A 522 -19.10 -54.37 5.60
C ASP A 522 -19.87 -53.30 6.38
N SER A 523 -21.19 -53.27 6.20
CA SER A 523 -22.09 -52.32 6.87
C SER A 523 -23.39 -53.01 7.29
N ASN A 524 -23.35 -53.82 8.36
CA ASN A 524 -24.52 -54.15 9.17
C ASN A 524 -24.14 -54.83 10.50
N ASN A 525 -24.16 -54.05 11.58
CA ASN A 525 -24.86 -54.33 12.85
C ASN A 525 -24.36 -53.35 13.92
N GLY A 526 -25.28 -52.71 14.63
CA GLY A 526 -24.97 -51.99 15.87
C GLY A 526 -25.60 -52.70 17.06
N ILE A 527 -25.10 -52.45 18.27
CA ILE A 527 -25.84 -52.59 19.54
C ILE A 527 -25.03 -51.96 20.70
N GLU A 528 -25.77 -51.24 21.56
CA GLU A 528 -25.53 -50.88 22.97
C GLU A 528 -24.26 -50.13 23.46
N MET A 529 -24.52 -49.30 24.49
CA MET A 529 -23.54 -48.76 25.44
C MET A 529 -23.54 -49.64 26.69
N GLN A 530 -22.39 -49.81 27.35
CA GLN A 530 -22.36 -49.98 28.81
C GLN A 530 -20.99 -49.65 29.42
N GLU A 531 -20.96 -49.43 30.74
CA GLU A 531 -19.84 -48.85 31.48
C GLU A 531 -19.12 -49.89 32.37
N THR A 532 -17.87 -49.55 32.78
CA THR A 532 -17.15 -50.10 33.95
C THR A 532 -16.65 -51.57 33.83
N VAL A 533 -15.72 -52.12 34.64
CA VAL A 533 -14.94 -51.61 35.80
C VAL A 533 -13.62 -52.42 35.99
N ILE A 534 -12.55 -51.82 36.58
CA ILE A 534 -11.30 -52.47 37.11
C ILE A 534 -10.42 -53.23 36.07
N GLY A 535 -9.08 -53.25 36.11
CA GLY A 535 -8.08 -52.56 36.94
C GLY A 535 -6.80 -53.41 37.15
N ASN A 536 -5.61 -52.79 37.02
CA ASN A 536 -4.25 -53.39 37.11
C ASN A 536 -3.90 -54.36 35.94
N ASP A 537 -2.64 -54.70 35.60
CA ASP A 537 -1.32 -54.47 36.25
C ASP A 537 -0.26 -53.90 35.26
N ASP A 538 1.02 -53.84 35.68
CA ASP A 538 2.14 -53.08 35.07
C ASP A 538 3.14 -53.95 34.22
N GLU A 539 4.19 -53.30 33.69
CA GLU A 539 5.46 -53.86 33.13
C GLU A 539 5.49 -54.58 31.75
N THR A 540 5.64 -53.75 30.71
CA THR A 540 6.72 -53.78 29.67
C THR A 540 7.24 -55.09 29.03
N VAL A 541 7.37 -55.06 27.69
CA VAL A 541 8.46 -55.74 26.94
C VAL A 541 9.13 -54.73 25.99
N GLU A 542 10.45 -54.68 25.99
CA GLU A 542 11.23 -53.89 25.02
C GLU A 542 11.31 -54.58 23.65
N MET A 543 11.39 -53.80 22.57
CA MET A 543 12.15 -54.20 21.39
C MET A 543 13.25 -53.18 21.13
N LYS A 544 14.50 -53.66 21.18
CA LYS A 544 15.69 -52.93 20.73
C LYS A 544 15.88 -53.20 19.24
N ASP A 545 16.31 -52.18 18.50
CA ASP A 545 17.57 -52.17 17.74
C ASP A 545 17.73 -50.80 17.05
N ALA A 546 18.77 -50.04 17.39
CA ALA A 546 20.12 -50.14 16.82
C ALA A 546 20.28 -49.50 15.41
N ALA A 547 19.70 -48.31 15.22
CA ALA A 547 20.04 -47.42 14.10
C ALA A 547 20.26 -45.97 14.57
N THR A 548 21.37 -45.36 14.13
CA THR A 548 21.70 -43.92 14.23
C THR A 548 21.54 -43.24 15.60
N GLN A 549 22.58 -43.37 16.43
CA GLN A 549 23.12 -42.16 17.06
C GLN A 549 23.66 -41.25 15.95
N ALA A 550 23.13 -40.04 15.82
CA ALA A 550 23.61 -39.02 14.88
C ALA A 550 23.64 -37.67 15.58
N ASN A 551 24.83 -37.23 16.00
CA ASN A 551 25.03 -35.89 16.56
C ASN A 551 24.76 -34.86 15.47
N ILE A 552 23.74 -34.03 15.64
CA ILE A 552 23.44 -32.95 14.69
C ILE A 552 24.43 -31.81 14.95
N LEU A 553 25.49 -31.79 14.15
CA LEU A 553 26.47 -30.71 14.14
C LEU A 553 25.86 -29.47 13.47
N GLU A 554 25.90 -28.32 14.13
CA GLU A 554 25.38 -27.06 13.58
C GLU A 554 26.43 -26.42 12.65
N ILE A 555 26.13 -26.39 11.35
CA ILE A 555 27.06 -25.98 10.29
C ILE A 555 26.78 -24.53 9.87
N ASN A 556 27.71 -23.64 10.24
CA ASN A 556 27.66 -22.22 9.92
C ASN A 556 28.39 -21.94 8.59
N ARG A 557 27.64 -21.49 7.56
CA ARG A 557 28.15 -21.10 6.24
C ARG A 557 28.41 -19.58 6.16
N LYS A 558 29.66 -19.18 5.92
CA LYS A 558 30.08 -17.78 5.76
C LYS A 558 30.57 -17.49 4.34
N LYS A 559 29.91 -16.58 3.62
CA LYS A 559 30.39 -16.06 2.34
C LYS A 559 31.62 -15.17 2.53
N ILE A 560 32.60 -15.30 1.64
CA ILE A 560 33.86 -14.57 1.58
C ILE A 560 33.99 -13.99 0.16
N ILE A 561 34.47 -12.75 0.06
CA ILE A 561 34.73 -12.05 -1.20
C ILE A 561 36.10 -11.40 -1.08
N VAL A 562 36.97 -11.64 -2.07
CA VAL A 562 38.38 -11.22 -2.08
C VAL A 562 38.75 -10.73 -3.48
N GLU A 563 39.62 -9.73 -3.54
CA GLU A 563 40.19 -9.20 -4.77
C GLU A 563 41.72 -9.26 -4.64
N LEU A 564 42.38 -10.03 -5.51
CA LEU A 564 43.82 -10.21 -5.52
C LEU A 564 44.43 -9.58 -6.78
N LEU A 565 45.30 -8.59 -6.59
CA LEU A 565 46.03 -7.92 -7.65
C LEU A 565 47.43 -8.53 -7.80
N LYS A 566 47.83 -8.90 -9.02
CA LYS A 566 49.20 -9.29 -9.37
C LYS A 566 50.00 -8.06 -9.82
N GLU A 567 51.14 -7.84 -9.18
CA GLU A 567 52.11 -6.79 -9.50
C GLU A 567 53.02 -7.20 -10.68
N SER A 568 53.20 -8.51 -10.92
CA SER A 568 53.88 -9.08 -12.09
C SER A 568 53.22 -10.38 -12.53
N LEU A 569 53.42 -10.78 -13.79
CA LEU A 569 52.84 -12.02 -14.34
C LEU A 569 53.34 -13.28 -13.63
N ASP A 570 54.58 -13.26 -13.12
CA ASP A 570 55.20 -14.36 -12.37
C ASP A 570 54.70 -14.47 -10.92
N GLN A 571 53.94 -13.47 -10.43
CA GLN A 571 53.44 -13.44 -9.06
C GLN A 571 52.25 -14.40 -8.89
N THR A 572 52.41 -15.42 -8.04
CA THR A 572 51.34 -16.39 -7.76
C THR A 572 50.30 -15.83 -6.79
N LEU A 573 49.06 -16.30 -6.91
CA LEU A 573 47.96 -15.91 -6.01
C LEU A 573 48.12 -16.45 -4.57
N GLY A 574 49.04 -17.38 -4.35
CA GLY A 574 49.39 -17.85 -3.02
C GLY A 574 48.43 -18.85 -2.38
N PHE A 575 47.71 -19.66 -3.17
CA PHE A 575 46.88 -20.75 -2.66
C PHE A 575 46.79 -21.93 -3.63
N ASN A 576 46.53 -23.13 -3.09
CA ASN A 576 46.33 -24.38 -3.83
C ASN A 576 44.84 -24.77 -3.84
N ILE A 577 44.40 -25.45 -4.91
CA ILE A 577 43.01 -25.91 -5.08
C ILE A 577 42.90 -27.41 -5.40
N GLU A 578 41.89 -28.07 -4.83
CA GLU A 578 41.53 -29.46 -5.13
C GLU A 578 40.02 -29.64 -5.31
N GLU A 579 39.65 -30.76 -5.93
CA GLU A 579 38.30 -31.12 -6.30
C GLU A 579 37.77 -32.13 -5.27
N GLY A 580 36.53 -32.00 -4.81
CA GLY A 580 35.98 -32.90 -3.80
C GLY A 580 34.46 -32.79 -3.62
N GLN A 581 33.90 -33.73 -2.86
CA GLN A 581 32.52 -33.69 -2.38
C GLN A 581 32.49 -33.08 -0.98
N GLY A 582 31.77 -31.96 -0.81
CA GLY A 582 31.47 -31.40 0.51
C GLY A 582 30.33 -32.17 1.18
N ALA A 583 30.45 -32.46 2.47
CA ALA A 583 29.55 -33.38 3.20
C ALA A 583 28.07 -32.93 3.36
N MET A 584 27.68 -31.79 2.79
CA MET A 584 26.36 -31.15 2.89
C MET A 584 25.95 -30.41 1.59
N TYR A 585 26.30 -30.97 0.44
CA TYR A 585 25.68 -30.63 -0.85
C TYR A 585 25.00 -31.88 -1.41
N ASP A 586 23.97 -31.69 -2.23
CA ASP A 586 23.19 -32.79 -2.83
C ASP A 586 24.13 -33.72 -3.62
N ASP A 587 23.89 -35.03 -3.60
CA ASP A 587 24.87 -36.12 -3.86
C ASP A 587 25.45 -36.20 -5.30
N LYS A 588 25.34 -35.14 -6.10
CA LYS A 588 25.63 -35.09 -7.53
C LYS A 588 26.46 -33.88 -8.00
N GLU A 589 26.76 -32.89 -7.14
CA GLU A 589 27.57 -31.73 -7.52
C GLU A 589 29.02 -31.79 -7.02
N GLN A 590 29.97 -31.54 -7.92
CA GLN A 590 31.40 -31.44 -7.60
C GLN A 590 31.74 -29.99 -7.15
N SER A 591 32.66 -29.86 -6.20
CA SER A 591 33.07 -28.57 -5.63
C SER A 591 34.60 -28.43 -5.57
N VAL A 592 35.09 -27.19 -5.56
CA VAL A 592 36.53 -26.86 -5.57
C VAL A 592 36.92 -26.15 -4.28
N PHE A 593 37.87 -26.70 -3.55
CA PHE A 593 38.28 -26.21 -2.22
C PHE A 593 39.72 -25.72 -2.22
N ILE A 594 39.98 -24.67 -1.43
CA ILE A 594 41.34 -24.23 -1.11
C ILE A 594 41.95 -25.21 -0.11
N THR A 595 43.02 -25.91 -0.47
CA THR A 595 43.66 -26.89 0.41
C THR A 595 44.82 -26.32 1.21
N LYS A 596 45.45 -25.25 0.71
CA LYS A 596 46.60 -24.60 1.36
C LYS A 596 46.70 -23.13 0.96
N ILE A 597 47.04 -22.26 1.91
CA ILE A 597 47.58 -20.93 1.66
C ILE A 597 49.11 -21.00 1.69
N THR A 598 49.78 -20.30 0.79
CA THR A 598 51.24 -20.29 0.63
C THR A 598 51.83 -19.07 1.35
N PRO A 599 52.75 -19.26 2.31
CA PRO A 599 53.36 -18.17 3.05
C PRO A 599 54.02 -17.10 2.17
N GLY A 600 53.78 -15.83 2.49
CA GLY A 600 54.23 -14.66 1.72
C GLY A 600 53.44 -14.37 0.42
N GLY A 601 52.52 -15.26 0.03
CA GLY A 601 51.69 -15.12 -1.18
C GLY A 601 50.56 -14.10 -1.04
N LEU A 602 49.96 -13.71 -2.17
CA LEU A 602 48.92 -12.65 -2.21
C LEU A 602 47.71 -12.97 -1.31
N ALA A 603 47.21 -14.20 -1.32
CA ALA A 603 46.10 -14.61 -0.45
C ALA A 603 46.44 -14.61 1.06
N GLU A 604 47.71 -14.77 1.44
CA GLU A 604 48.13 -14.62 2.84
C GLU A 604 48.22 -13.15 3.25
N LYS A 605 48.76 -12.29 2.37
CA LYS A 605 48.81 -10.83 2.57
C LYS A 605 47.41 -10.21 2.72
N ASP A 606 46.42 -10.75 2.02
CA ASP A 606 45.01 -10.38 2.16
C ASP A 606 44.35 -11.00 3.43
N GLY A 607 44.68 -12.25 3.74
CA GLY A 607 44.29 -12.93 4.98
C GLY A 607 42.81 -13.34 5.10
N ARG A 608 41.94 -13.02 4.13
CA ARG A 608 40.52 -13.40 4.17
C ARG A 608 40.30 -14.87 3.78
N LEU A 609 41.00 -15.36 2.76
CA LEU A 609 40.99 -16.77 2.33
C LEU A 609 41.74 -17.67 3.32
N LYS A 610 41.28 -18.91 3.49
CA LYS A 610 41.94 -19.96 4.29
C LYS A 610 41.78 -21.32 3.63
N ALA A 611 42.59 -22.28 4.08
CA ALA A 611 42.35 -23.69 3.77
C ALA A 611 40.98 -24.12 4.32
N GLY A 612 40.24 -24.91 3.54
CA GLY A 612 38.86 -25.32 3.81
C GLY A 612 37.78 -24.44 3.14
N ASP A 613 38.15 -23.33 2.50
CA ASP A 613 37.19 -22.48 1.77
C ASP A 613 36.81 -23.12 0.42
N CYS A 614 35.52 -23.26 0.13
CA CYS A 614 35.00 -23.65 -1.19
C CYS A 614 34.94 -22.44 -2.12
N ILE A 615 35.58 -22.49 -3.29
CA ILE A 615 35.49 -21.46 -4.33
C ILE A 615 34.17 -21.62 -5.09
N VAL A 616 33.45 -20.52 -5.28
CA VAL A 616 32.14 -20.47 -5.96
C VAL A 616 32.24 -19.75 -7.30
N SER A 617 33.03 -18.66 -7.37
CA SER A 617 33.32 -17.98 -8.63
C SER A 617 34.68 -17.27 -8.64
N VAL A 618 35.22 -17.10 -9.84
CA VAL A 618 36.44 -16.33 -10.14
C VAL A 618 36.15 -15.41 -11.33
N ASN A 619 36.37 -14.10 -11.18
CA ASN A 619 36.10 -13.09 -12.21
C ASN A 619 34.69 -13.18 -12.82
N GLY A 620 33.69 -13.53 -12.00
CA GLY A 620 32.29 -13.72 -12.41
C GLY A 620 31.96 -15.10 -12.98
N VAL A 621 32.96 -15.91 -13.36
CA VAL A 621 32.76 -17.28 -13.87
C VAL A 621 32.44 -18.23 -12.72
N TYR A 622 31.33 -18.97 -12.82
CA TYR A 622 30.94 -19.99 -11.83
C TYR A 622 31.86 -21.21 -11.90
N ILE A 623 32.38 -21.62 -10.74
CA ILE A 623 33.34 -22.72 -10.60
C ILE A 623 32.63 -23.96 -10.06
N ASN A 624 32.52 -25.00 -10.90
CA ASN A 624 32.06 -26.32 -10.50
C ASN A 624 33.02 -27.48 -10.87
N THR A 625 34.20 -27.16 -11.42
CA THR A 625 35.30 -28.12 -11.63
C THR A 625 36.66 -27.44 -11.44
N LYS A 626 37.66 -28.21 -11.04
CA LYS A 626 39.06 -27.80 -10.90
C LYS A 626 39.66 -27.37 -12.24
N ALA A 627 39.21 -27.95 -13.35
CA ALA A 627 39.57 -27.50 -14.70
C ALA A 627 39.16 -26.03 -14.92
N LYS A 628 37.87 -25.70 -14.78
CA LYS A 628 37.37 -24.31 -14.90
C LYS A 628 38.04 -23.36 -13.90
N ALA A 629 38.33 -23.85 -12.69
CA ALA A 629 39.04 -23.07 -11.68
C ALA A 629 40.46 -22.70 -12.15
N LEU A 630 41.21 -23.67 -12.68
CA LEU A 630 42.53 -23.45 -13.24
C LEU A 630 42.46 -22.51 -14.46
N ASP A 631 41.54 -22.73 -15.40
CA ASP A 631 41.35 -21.84 -16.57
C ASP A 631 41.11 -20.39 -16.12
N SER A 632 40.20 -20.19 -15.16
CA SER A 632 39.84 -18.86 -14.64
C SER A 632 40.93 -18.19 -13.80
N LEU A 633 41.80 -18.97 -13.14
CA LEU A 633 42.91 -18.47 -12.33
C LEU A 633 44.23 -18.31 -13.12
N THR A 634 44.34 -18.96 -14.30
CA THR A 634 45.49 -18.83 -15.23
C THR A 634 45.24 -17.83 -16.36
N ALA A 635 43.99 -17.43 -16.60
CA ALA A 635 43.63 -16.33 -17.49
C ALA A 635 44.50 -15.09 -17.24
N THR A 636 44.95 -14.43 -18.32
CA THR A 636 45.85 -13.27 -18.28
C THR A 636 45.11 -12.00 -17.85
N THR A 637 44.73 -11.95 -16.58
CA THR A 637 44.12 -10.80 -15.90
C THR A 637 44.99 -10.38 -14.73
N ASN A 638 45.19 -9.08 -14.53
CA ASN A 638 46.02 -8.57 -13.43
C ASN A 638 45.27 -8.61 -12.09
N LEU A 639 43.93 -8.63 -12.11
CA LEU A 639 43.05 -8.64 -10.95
C LEU A 639 42.18 -9.90 -10.96
N TYR A 640 42.03 -10.54 -9.80
CA TYR A 640 41.18 -11.72 -9.60
C TYR A 640 40.18 -11.47 -8.47
N ALA A 641 38.91 -11.31 -8.82
CA ALA A 641 37.78 -11.26 -7.89
C ALA A 641 37.30 -12.69 -7.60
N ILE A 642 37.47 -13.15 -6.36
CA ILE A 642 37.20 -14.52 -5.92
C ILE A 642 36.05 -14.49 -4.90
N ILE A 643 35.02 -15.31 -5.13
CA ILE A 643 33.95 -15.57 -4.17
C ILE A 643 34.11 -16.98 -3.62
N ALA A 644 34.10 -17.12 -2.29
CA ALA A 644 34.22 -18.39 -1.59
C ALA A 644 33.21 -18.53 -0.45
N ILE A 645 33.05 -19.75 0.06
CA ILE A 645 32.24 -20.09 1.24
C ILE A 645 33.11 -20.88 2.22
N ARG A 646 33.11 -20.45 3.48
CA ARG A 646 33.70 -21.20 4.59
C ARG A 646 32.59 -21.87 5.39
N GLU A 647 32.71 -23.17 5.63
CA GLU A 647 31.89 -23.89 6.60
C GLU A 647 32.60 -23.95 7.96
N SER A 648 31.84 -24.00 9.05
CA SER A 648 32.37 -24.15 10.40
C SER A 648 31.37 -24.87 11.29
N ILE A 649 31.87 -25.81 12.10
CA ILE A 649 31.12 -26.62 13.05
C ILE A 649 31.44 -26.13 14.46
N SER A 650 30.43 -26.00 15.31
CA SER A 650 30.58 -25.68 16.74
C SER A 650 30.28 -26.91 17.60
N GLU A 651 31.27 -27.38 18.37
CA GLU A 651 31.13 -28.47 19.33
C GLU A 651 30.80 -27.95 20.74
N ASN A 652 29.94 -28.66 21.47
CA ASN A 652 29.54 -28.33 22.84
C ASN A 652 30.64 -28.71 23.85
N THR A 653 31.56 -27.79 24.13
CA THR A 653 32.62 -27.98 25.14
C THR A 653 32.11 -27.72 26.56
N ASN A 654 31.56 -28.75 27.21
CA ASN A 654 31.20 -28.67 28.63
C ASN A 654 31.49 -30.00 29.36
N THR A 655 32.75 -30.23 29.72
CA THR A 655 33.15 -31.34 30.63
C THR A 655 34.56 -31.14 31.17
N GLN A 656 34.70 -31.00 32.50
CA GLN A 656 35.70 -31.73 33.29
C GLN A 656 35.41 -31.59 34.80
N TYR A 657 36.09 -32.43 35.61
CA TYR A 657 35.83 -32.75 37.02
C TYR A 657 34.50 -33.50 37.25
N SER A 658 34.44 -34.84 37.34
CA SER A 658 35.06 -35.79 38.31
C SER A 658 34.41 -35.75 39.70
N GLN A 659 34.14 -36.85 40.41
CA GLN A 659 34.35 -38.28 40.15
C GLN A 659 33.57 -39.13 41.20
N TYR A 660 33.56 -40.46 41.04
CA TYR A 660 33.08 -41.49 42.01
C TYR A 660 31.57 -41.67 42.24
N SER A 661 31.25 -42.83 42.80
CA SER A 661 29.95 -43.54 42.82
C SER A 661 29.68 -44.09 44.24
N PRO A 662 28.69 -44.98 44.50
CA PRO A 662 27.39 -45.20 43.87
C PRO A 662 26.21 -45.28 44.89
N SER A 663 24.97 -45.25 44.37
CA SER A 663 23.75 -45.86 44.96
C SER A 663 23.18 -45.34 46.31
N VAL A 664 21.84 -45.23 46.37
CA VAL A 664 20.95 -46.03 47.24
C VAL A 664 19.50 -45.87 46.75
N ASN A 665 18.77 -46.98 46.64
CA ASN A 665 17.36 -46.98 46.24
C ASN A 665 16.43 -46.50 47.37
N LYS A 666 15.43 -45.67 47.05
CA LYS A 666 14.14 -45.62 47.78
C LYS A 666 13.02 -44.95 46.95
N LYS A 667 12.07 -45.77 46.46
CA LYS A 667 10.77 -45.28 45.97
C LYS A 667 10.05 -44.56 47.13
N VAL A 668 9.70 -43.29 46.96
CA VAL A 668 8.83 -42.55 47.90
C VAL A 668 7.59 -42.07 47.14
N LYS A 669 6.41 -42.22 47.77
CA LYS A 669 5.11 -41.97 47.14
C LYS A 669 4.90 -40.48 46.81
N ARG A 670 4.09 -40.22 45.78
CA ARG A 670 3.57 -38.88 45.44
C ARG A 670 3.04 -38.15 46.69
N ARG A 671 3.60 -37.00 46.98
CA ARG A 671 2.90 -35.85 47.59
C ARG A 671 2.98 -34.69 46.59
N SER A 672 1.94 -33.87 46.54
CA SER A 672 1.91 -32.68 45.69
C SER A 672 2.84 -31.60 46.25
N MET A 673 4.11 -31.62 45.83
CA MET A 673 4.96 -30.45 45.97
C MET A 673 4.54 -29.42 44.93
N ILE A 674 4.08 -28.26 45.40
CA ILE A 674 3.98 -27.05 44.59
C ILE A 674 5.41 -26.59 44.34
N TYR A 675 6.03 -27.11 43.28
CA TYR A 675 7.33 -26.63 42.85
C TYR A 675 7.13 -25.30 42.14
N ARG A 676 7.18 -24.20 42.92
CA ARG A 676 7.57 -22.91 42.38
C ARG A 676 9.08 -22.99 42.13
N PRO A 677 9.57 -23.04 40.88
CA PRO A 677 10.94 -22.62 40.64
C PRO A 677 10.96 -21.11 40.94
N SER A 678 11.55 -20.73 42.08
CA SER A 678 11.96 -19.35 42.30
C SER A 678 13.17 -19.08 41.41
N VAL A 679 12.89 -18.86 40.12
CA VAL A 679 13.82 -18.24 39.17
C VAL A 679 14.34 -16.96 39.84
N PRO A 680 15.64 -16.64 39.78
CA PRO A 680 16.13 -15.33 40.23
C PRO A 680 15.27 -14.25 39.57
N GLY A 681 14.61 -13.43 40.38
CA GLY A 681 13.35 -12.80 40.00
C GLY A 681 13.48 -11.92 38.77
N CYS A 682 12.91 -12.38 37.64
CA CYS A 682 12.84 -11.59 36.42
C CYS A 682 12.01 -10.33 36.69
N VAL A 683 12.62 -9.16 36.50
CA VAL A 683 11.98 -7.88 36.83
C VAL A 683 11.29 -7.36 35.58
N VAL A 684 9.98 -7.63 35.50
CA VAL A 684 9.11 -7.07 34.45
C VAL A 684 8.79 -5.62 34.80
N ASN A 685 9.52 -4.68 34.20
CA ASN A 685 9.29 -3.24 34.38
C ASN A 685 8.32 -2.72 33.30
N PHE A 686 7.39 -1.86 33.72
CA PHE A 686 6.40 -1.24 32.85
C PHE A 686 6.47 0.29 32.94
N GLU A 687 6.65 0.95 31.80
CA GLU A 687 6.65 2.40 31.67
C GLU A 687 5.50 2.80 30.74
N LYS A 688 4.67 3.78 31.14
CA LYS A 688 3.52 4.22 30.34
C LYS A 688 3.96 5.27 29.31
N CYS A 689 3.69 5.00 28.03
CA CYS A 689 4.00 5.88 26.90
C CYS A 689 2.86 6.87 26.62
N ALA A 690 3.00 7.67 25.56
CA ALA A 690 1.87 8.37 24.97
C ALA A 690 0.71 7.40 24.65
N SER A 691 -0.49 7.72 25.15
CA SER A 691 -1.73 7.02 24.79
C SER A 691 -1.99 7.10 23.29
N LEU A 692 -2.65 6.07 22.76
CA LEU A 692 -3.23 6.06 21.42
C LEU A 692 -4.20 7.27 21.26
N PRO A 693 -4.23 7.92 20.08
CA PRO A 693 -5.16 9.01 19.80
C PRO A 693 -6.61 8.52 19.64
N VAL A 694 -6.78 7.20 19.51
CA VAL A 694 -8.01 6.48 19.20
C VAL A 694 -7.91 5.12 19.91
N ALA A 695 -8.88 4.78 20.77
CA ALA A 695 -8.86 3.50 21.50
C ALA A 695 -9.29 2.36 20.56
N ILE A 696 -8.45 1.33 20.41
CA ILE A 696 -8.65 0.27 19.41
C ILE A 696 -8.66 -1.15 20.00
N THR A 697 -9.40 -2.04 19.34
CA THR A 697 -9.49 -3.48 19.65
C THR A 697 -9.11 -4.34 18.45
N ASN A 698 -8.84 -5.63 18.69
CA ASN A 698 -8.42 -6.63 17.68
C ASN A 698 -7.15 -6.24 16.92
N ALA A 699 -6.34 -5.34 17.49
CA ALA A 699 -5.26 -4.67 16.80
C ALA A 699 -4.15 -5.64 16.34
N GLN A 700 -3.40 -5.23 15.31
CA GLN A 700 -2.14 -5.85 14.88
C GLN A 700 -1.08 -4.77 14.71
N ALA A 701 0.14 -5.00 15.22
CA ALA A 701 1.25 -4.06 15.18
C ALA A 701 2.45 -4.66 14.44
N VAL A 702 3.12 -3.87 13.60
CA VAL A 702 4.36 -4.24 12.91
C VAL A 702 5.37 -3.09 12.92
N LEU A 703 6.65 -3.42 12.94
CA LEU A 703 7.74 -2.45 12.80
C LEU A 703 7.98 -2.17 11.30
N TYR A 704 7.92 -0.91 10.89
CA TYR A 704 8.13 -0.48 9.51
C TYR A 704 8.92 0.83 9.49
N ARG A 705 10.08 0.85 8.82
CA ARG A 705 10.95 2.04 8.68
C ARG A 705 11.22 2.77 10.01
N ASN A 706 11.53 2.00 11.06
CA ASN A 706 11.80 2.45 12.44
C ASN A 706 10.62 3.17 13.13
N LYS A 707 9.39 2.86 12.72
CA LYS A 707 8.15 3.28 13.38
C LYS A 707 7.21 2.10 13.59
N VAL A 708 6.34 2.18 14.59
CA VAL A 708 5.33 1.13 14.82
C VAL A 708 4.06 1.48 14.07
N MET A 709 3.65 0.59 13.18
CA MET A 709 2.41 0.69 12.41
C MET A 709 1.36 -0.21 13.06
N VAL A 710 0.23 0.35 13.50
CA VAL A 710 -0.82 -0.39 14.19
C VAL A 710 -2.13 -0.27 13.43
N GLY A 711 -2.64 -1.39 12.94
CA GLY A 711 -4.00 -1.50 12.40
C GLY A 711 -4.97 -2.00 13.46
N GLY A 712 -6.14 -1.39 13.59
CA GLY A 712 -7.17 -1.86 14.52
C GLY A 712 -8.48 -1.09 14.41
N GLN A 713 -9.53 -1.65 15.02
CA GLN A 713 -10.89 -1.08 14.96
C GLN A 713 -11.09 -0.04 16.07
N ASP A 714 -11.44 1.19 15.67
CA ASP A 714 -11.95 2.23 16.58
C ASP A 714 -13.35 1.87 17.10
N VAL A 715 -13.59 2.14 18.37
CA VAL A 715 -14.81 1.73 19.07
C VAL A 715 -15.98 2.70 18.86
N PRO A 716 -15.85 4.02 19.07
CA PRO A 716 -16.99 4.93 18.97
C PRO A 716 -17.44 5.18 17.52
N THR A 717 -16.58 4.99 16.52
CA THR A 717 -16.93 5.11 15.09
C THR A 717 -17.03 3.79 14.33
N GLY A 718 -16.58 2.67 14.93
CA GLY A 718 -16.47 1.37 14.26
C GLY A 718 -15.41 1.30 13.14
N ALA A 719 -14.70 2.39 12.87
CA ALA A 719 -13.80 2.55 11.73
C ALA A 719 -12.40 2.00 12.01
N ASP A 720 -11.85 1.22 11.08
CA ASP A 720 -10.48 0.74 11.22
C ASP A 720 -9.49 1.78 10.69
N TYR A 721 -8.52 2.14 11.54
CA TYR A 721 -7.43 3.06 11.22
C TYR A 721 -6.10 2.33 11.23
N ILE A 722 -5.15 2.88 10.48
CA ILE A 722 -3.74 2.57 10.62
C ILE A 722 -3.10 3.77 11.29
N LEU A 723 -2.55 3.54 12.48
CA LEU A 723 -1.86 4.50 13.31
C LEU A 723 -0.35 4.31 13.15
N GLU A 724 0.40 5.40 13.18
CA GLU A 724 1.87 5.41 13.18
C GLU A 724 2.35 5.99 14.52
N TYR A 725 3.28 5.30 15.17
CA TYR A 725 3.99 5.77 16.36
C TYR A 725 5.47 6.03 16.02
N ASP A 726 5.92 7.26 16.28
CA ASP A 726 7.32 7.61 16.21
C ASP A 726 8.00 7.34 17.56
N ILE A 727 8.82 6.28 17.57
CA ILE A 727 9.49 5.75 18.76
C ILE A 727 10.44 6.79 19.39
N ARG A 728 10.97 7.73 18.60
CA ARG A 728 11.91 8.75 19.09
C ARG A 728 11.22 10.00 19.64
N ALA A 729 9.98 10.25 19.24
CA ALA A 729 9.21 11.40 19.67
C ALA A 729 8.19 11.09 20.78
N ASP A 730 8.01 9.80 21.14
CA ASP A 730 6.88 9.28 21.94
C ASP A 730 5.54 9.91 21.52
N ASN A 731 5.23 9.81 20.22
CA ASN A 731 4.07 10.46 19.65
C ASN A 731 3.36 9.60 18.60
N TRP A 732 2.04 9.67 18.60
CA TRP A 732 1.16 8.96 17.67
C TRP A 732 0.54 9.91 16.65
N GLN A 733 0.34 9.41 15.43
CA GLN A 733 -0.51 10.05 14.44
C GLN A 733 -1.36 9.04 13.66
N VAL A 734 -2.49 9.50 13.12
CA VAL A 734 -3.30 8.70 12.18
C VAL A 734 -2.60 8.72 10.83
N PHE A 735 -2.15 7.56 10.36
CA PHE A 735 -1.41 7.44 9.10
C PHE A 735 -2.35 7.43 7.89
N ILE A 736 -3.36 6.55 7.93
CA ILE A 736 -4.45 6.49 6.95
C ILE A 736 -5.67 5.78 7.58
N LYS A 737 -6.87 6.01 7.03
CA LYS A 737 -8.05 5.17 7.32
C LYS A 737 -8.05 3.95 6.39
N SER A 738 -8.39 2.78 6.91
CA SER A 738 -8.50 1.56 6.11
C SER A 738 -9.88 1.48 5.40
N PRO A 739 -9.96 0.95 4.16
CA PRO A 739 -11.22 0.64 3.47
C PRO A 739 -11.83 -0.70 3.94
N VAL A 740 -11.02 -1.54 4.58
CA VAL A 740 -11.39 -2.86 5.11
C VAL A 740 -11.11 -2.90 6.61
N HIS A 741 -11.88 -3.69 7.35
CA HIS A 741 -11.83 -3.79 8.80
C HIS A 741 -11.41 -5.20 9.23
N LEU A 742 -10.90 -5.36 10.46
CA LEU A 742 -10.45 -6.66 10.98
C LEU A 742 -9.44 -7.38 10.06
N PHE A 743 -8.60 -6.59 9.37
CA PHE A 743 -7.58 -7.06 8.43
C PHE A 743 -6.35 -7.60 9.15
N ALA A 744 -5.47 -8.27 8.40
CA ALA A 744 -4.14 -8.65 8.86
C ALA A 744 -3.07 -7.68 8.33
N LEU A 745 -2.05 -7.35 9.13
CA LEU A 745 -1.03 -6.36 8.80
C LEU A 745 0.36 -7.01 8.73
N THR A 746 1.12 -6.77 7.67
CA THR A 746 2.50 -7.31 7.52
C THR A 746 3.41 -6.36 6.75
N VAL A 747 4.72 -6.64 6.73
CA VAL A 747 5.71 -5.95 5.87
C VAL A 747 6.31 -6.97 4.90
N PHE A 748 6.32 -6.67 3.60
CA PHE A 748 6.91 -7.52 2.56
C PHE A 748 7.66 -6.64 1.55
N GLN A 749 8.89 -7.01 1.19
CA GLN A 749 9.72 -6.27 0.22
C GLN A 749 9.79 -4.74 0.46
N ASN A 750 9.89 -4.32 1.74
CA ASN A 750 9.88 -2.91 2.18
C ASN A 750 8.60 -2.12 1.82
N GLN A 751 7.47 -2.83 1.65
CA GLN A 751 6.11 -2.30 1.58
C GLN A 751 5.31 -2.78 2.80
N LEU A 752 4.43 -1.93 3.32
CA LEU A 752 3.49 -2.28 4.38
C LEU A 752 2.18 -2.78 3.73
N LEU A 753 1.71 -3.96 4.11
CA LEU A 753 0.58 -4.64 3.46
C LEU A 753 -0.60 -4.86 4.41
N VAL A 754 -1.79 -4.52 3.94
CA VAL A 754 -3.09 -4.84 4.54
C VAL A 754 -3.70 -6.01 3.78
N VAL A 755 -3.95 -7.11 4.48
CA VAL A 755 -4.32 -8.41 3.90
C VAL A 755 -5.71 -8.81 4.37
N GLY A 756 -6.64 -8.98 3.42
CA GLY A 756 -8.00 -9.43 3.69
C GLY A 756 -8.86 -8.39 4.41
N GLY A 757 -9.59 -8.84 5.44
CA GLY A 757 -10.52 -8.02 6.23
C GLY A 757 -11.98 -8.13 5.77
N PHE A 758 -12.81 -7.21 6.23
CA PHE A 758 -14.24 -7.10 5.94
C PHE A 758 -14.59 -5.66 5.53
N ASP A 759 -15.26 -5.50 4.40
CA ASP A 759 -15.77 -4.21 3.93
C ASP A 759 -17.22 -4.04 4.41
N PHE A 760 -17.44 -3.14 5.38
CA PHE A 760 -18.78 -2.84 5.93
C PHE A 760 -19.68 -2.07 4.94
N ASN A 761 -19.13 -1.44 3.90
CA ASN A 761 -19.93 -0.79 2.85
C ASN A 761 -20.50 -1.83 1.88
N GLN A 762 -19.70 -2.84 1.54
CA GLN A 762 -20.11 -3.96 0.67
C GLN A 762 -20.73 -5.14 1.43
N GLN A 763 -20.66 -5.15 2.76
CA GLN A 763 -21.06 -6.25 3.66
C GLN A 763 -20.41 -7.59 3.29
N LYS A 764 -19.12 -7.56 2.94
CA LYS A 764 -18.38 -8.72 2.40
C LYS A 764 -16.98 -8.84 2.98
N TYR A 765 -16.55 -10.09 3.15
CA TYR A 765 -15.14 -10.41 3.39
C TYR A 765 -14.30 -10.09 2.15
N SER A 766 -13.07 -9.64 2.39
CA SER A 766 -12.11 -9.27 1.36
C SER A 766 -11.08 -10.38 1.16
N ALA A 767 -10.76 -10.67 -0.10
CA ALA A 767 -9.58 -11.44 -0.49
C ALA A 767 -8.38 -10.53 -0.85
N ARG A 768 -8.60 -9.22 -0.92
CA ARG A 768 -7.66 -8.27 -1.52
C ARG A 768 -6.45 -8.03 -0.62
N VAL A 769 -5.30 -7.77 -1.25
CA VAL A 769 -4.10 -7.30 -0.57
C VAL A 769 -3.82 -5.88 -1.03
N TYR A 770 -3.80 -4.95 -0.08
CA TYR A 770 -3.50 -3.55 -0.33
C TYR A 770 -2.07 -3.25 0.14
N SER A 771 -1.27 -2.62 -0.70
CA SER A 771 0.03 -2.08 -0.34
C SER A 771 -0.07 -0.60 0.00
N LEU A 772 0.47 -0.20 1.16
CA LEU A 772 0.62 1.20 1.54
C LEU A 772 1.91 1.77 0.98
N TYR A 773 1.77 2.82 0.17
CA TYR A 773 2.89 3.61 -0.33
C TYR A 773 2.73 5.08 0.07
N ILE A 774 3.87 5.78 0.11
CA ILE A 774 3.97 7.19 0.46
C ILE A 774 4.32 7.94 -0.83
N ASP A 775 3.43 8.81 -1.28
CA ASP A 775 3.65 9.76 -2.36
C ASP A 775 3.76 11.20 -1.80
N GLU A 776 3.83 12.19 -2.69
CA GLU A 776 3.89 13.62 -2.34
C GLU A 776 2.61 14.17 -1.67
N ARG A 777 1.56 13.35 -1.50
CA ARG A 777 0.24 13.73 -0.98
C ARG A 777 -0.15 13.00 0.31
N ASN A 778 0.80 12.28 0.93
CA ASN A 778 0.69 11.56 2.20
C ASN A 778 -0.32 10.40 2.21
N HIS A 779 0.19 9.24 1.79
CA HIS A 779 -0.30 7.88 2.10
C HIS A 779 -1.51 7.40 1.28
N PHE A 780 -1.28 6.37 0.45
CA PHE A 780 -2.31 5.71 -0.36
C PHE A 780 -2.19 4.19 -0.30
N LEU A 781 -3.30 3.53 -0.59
CA LEU A 781 -3.42 2.08 -0.73
C LEU A 781 -3.51 1.71 -2.22
N ARG A 782 -2.64 0.83 -2.71
CA ARG A 782 -2.72 0.19 -4.05
C ARG A 782 -3.17 -1.25 -3.90
N ASP A 783 -4.14 -1.68 -4.70
CA ASP A 783 -4.88 -2.94 -4.55
C ASP A 783 -4.65 -3.94 -5.70
N ASP A 784 -3.55 -3.73 -6.43
CA ASP A 784 -3.13 -4.39 -7.67
C ASP A 784 -1.68 -4.93 -7.65
N ILE A 785 -0.87 -4.60 -6.62
CA ILE A 785 0.54 -5.03 -6.53
C ILE A 785 0.66 -6.53 -6.21
N ILE A 786 -0.29 -7.07 -5.45
CA ILE A 786 -0.36 -8.50 -5.10
C ILE A 786 -1.79 -8.96 -5.41
N PRO A 787 -1.99 -10.06 -6.16
CA PRO A 787 -3.31 -10.54 -6.52
C PRO A 787 -4.13 -10.92 -5.26
N PRO A 788 -5.47 -10.95 -5.35
CA PRO A 788 -6.32 -11.43 -4.27
C PRO A 788 -5.97 -12.87 -3.84
N MET A 789 -6.13 -13.14 -2.54
CA MET A 789 -6.11 -14.48 -1.95
C MET A 789 -7.19 -15.39 -2.59
N LEU A 790 -7.02 -16.71 -2.46
CA LEU A 790 -7.99 -17.70 -2.91
C LEU A 790 -9.26 -17.67 -2.03
N THR A 791 -9.11 -17.40 -0.74
CA THR A 791 -10.23 -17.28 0.22
C THR A 791 -10.32 -15.86 0.78
N ALA A 792 -11.47 -15.19 0.58
CA ALA A 792 -11.81 -13.94 1.25
C ALA A 792 -12.02 -14.17 2.76
N ARG A 793 -11.30 -13.42 3.61
CA ARG A 793 -11.22 -13.70 5.05
C ARG A 793 -10.88 -12.47 5.90
N ALA A 794 -11.39 -12.43 7.13
CA ALA A 794 -11.02 -11.45 8.17
C ALA A 794 -10.45 -12.15 9.43
N GLN A 795 -9.88 -11.38 10.36
CA GLN A 795 -9.28 -11.86 11.62
C GLN A 795 -8.22 -12.98 11.41
N ALA A 796 -7.56 -12.99 10.25
CA ALA A 796 -6.54 -13.98 9.88
C ALA A 796 -5.17 -13.63 10.47
N SER A 797 -4.30 -14.63 10.58
CA SER A 797 -2.88 -14.43 10.90
C SER A 797 -2.06 -14.38 9.61
N VAL A 798 -1.08 -13.49 9.55
CA VAL A 798 -0.19 -13.30 8.39
C VAL A 798 1.28 -13.32 8.82
N ALA A 799 2.16 -13.84 7.98
CA ALA A 799 3.60 -13.66 8.09
C ALA A 799 4.27 -13.65 6.72
N SER A 800 5.42 -12.98 6.62
CA SER A 800 6.22 -12.84 5.41
C SER A 800 7.65 -13.31 5.67
N GLN A 801 8.24 -14.06 4.73
CA GLN A 801 9.66 -14.39 4.76
C GLN A 801 10.20 -14.64 3.35
N ASP A 802 11.43 -14.16 3.11
CA ASP A 802 12.15 -14.26 1.85
C ASP A 802 11.30 -13.69 0.69
N GLN A 803 10.76 -14.53 -0.20
CA GLN A 803 9.89 -14.12 -1.32
C GLN A 803 8.45 -14.64 -1.20
N ASN A 804 7.98 -14.94 0.03
CA ASN A 804 6.66 -15.51 0.27
C ASN A 804 5.88 -14.77 1.37
N ILE A 805 4.55 -14.76 1.25
CA ILE A 805 3.61 -14.34 2.29
C ILE A 805 2.71 -15.53 2.59
N ALA A 806 2.59 -15.93 3.85
CA ALA A 806 1.65 -16.97 4.28
C ALA A 806 0.51 -16.34 5.11
N VAL A 807 -0.72 -16.80 4.87
CA VAL A 807 -1.93 -16.38 5.56
C VAL A 807 -2.65 -17.62 6.10
N ALA A 808 -2.95 -17.64 7.39
CA ALA A 808 -3.48 -18.82 8.08
C ALA A 808 -4.70 -18.48 8.94
N GLY A 809 -5.72 -19.33 8.86
CA GLY A 809 -6.96 -19.18 9.64
C GLY A 809 -7.71 -17.89 9.32
N GLY A 810 -8.35 -17.31 10.33
CA GLY A 810 -9.33 -16.24 10.17
C GLY A 810 -10.75 -16.80 10.06
N ARG A 811 -11.67 -16.01 9.52
CA ARG A 811 -13.08 -16.37 9.33
C ARG A 811 -13.58 -15.88 7.98
N ASP A 812 -14.58 -16.57 7.45
CA ASP A 812 -15.37 -16.15 6.28
C ASP A 812 -16.85 -15.95 6.67
N ALA A 813 -17.75 -15.98 5.68
CA ALA A 813 -19.19 -15.85 5.90
C ALA A 813 -19.87 -17.11 6.48
N LYS A 814 -19.14 -18.22 6.64
CA LYS A 814 -19.68 -19.52 7.09
C LYS A 814 -19.12 -19.94 8.45
N SER A 815 -17.80 -19.83 8.64
CA SER A 815 -17.09 -20.45 9.76
C SER A 815 -15.72 -19.81 10.02
N ASN A 816 -15.06 -20.25 11.09
CA ASN A 816 -13.62 -20.08 11.21
C ASN A 816 -12.90 -20.94 10.16
N LEU A 817 -11.74 -20.50 9.69
CA LEU A 817 -10.97 -21.19 8.66
C LEU A 817 -9.86 -22.04 9.28
N ARG A 818 -9.60 -23.20 8.67
CA ARG A 818 -8.36 -23.98 8.87
C ARG A 818 -7.37 -23.85 7.71
N SER A 819 -7.77 -23.21 6.61
CA SER A 819 -6.94 -23.10 5.41
C SER A 819 -5.73 -22.19 5.64
N ILE A 820 -4.60 -22.61 5.07
CA ILE A 820 -3.38 -21.80 4.95
C ILE A 820 -3.15 -21.57 3.46
N GLU A 821 -2.85 -20.34 3.08
CA GLU A 821 -2.50 -19.95 1.71
C GLU A 821 -1.12 -19.30 1.70
N VAL A 822 -0.34 -19.51 0.64
CA VAL A 822 0.98 -18.93 0.45
C VAL A 822 1.07 -18.23 -0.90
N PHE A 823 1.29 -16.92 -0.88
CA PHE A 823 1.72 -16.16 -2.05
C PHE A 823 3.20 -16.43 -2.31
N HIS A 824 3.52 -16.78 -3.55
CA HIS A 824 4.90 -16.97 -4.03
C HIS A 824 5.21 -15.87 -5.05
N ALA A 825 6.08 -14.92 -4.69
CA ALA A 825 6.34 -13.75 -5.52
C ALA A 825 6.97 -14.06 -6.91
N PRO A 826 7.88 -15.05 -7.07
CA PRO A 826 8.44 -15.40 -8.39
C PRO A 826 7.41 -15.82 -9.44
N THR A 827 6.30 -16.46 -9.04
CA THR A 827 5.20 -16.84 -9.94
C THR A 827 3.99 -15.90 -9.83
N ALA A 828 4.04 -14.90 -8.94
CA ALA A 828 2.94 -14.01 -8.59
C ALA A 828 1.61 -14.74 -8.29
N GLN A 829 1.64 -15.93 -7.67
CA GLN A 829 0.46 -16.77 -7.44
C GLN A 829 0.28 -17.20 -5.98
N TRP A 830 -0.99 -17.35 -5.57
CA TRP A 830 -1.40 -17.94 -4.30
C TRP A 830 -1.57 -19.46 -4.42
N HIS A 831 -1.05 -20.18 -3.42
CA HIS A 831 -1.04 -21.63 -3.35
C HIS A 831 -1.65 -22.11 -2.04
N THR A 832 -2.58 -23.07 -2.09
CA THR A 832 -3.13 -23.69 -0.88
C THR A 832 -2.09 -24.62 -0.24
N ALA A 833 -1.75 -24.36 1.03
CA ALA A 833 -0.92 -25.24 1.84
C ALA A 833 -1.76 -26.22 2.67
N HIS A 834 -1.12 -27.12 3.41
CA HIS A 834 -1.84 -28.05 4.28
C HIS A 834 -2.62 -27.30 5.37
N SER A 835 -3.86 -27.73 5.63
CA SER A 835 -4.74 -27.11 6.63
C SER A 835 -4.21 -27.27 8.06
N LEU A 836 -4.55 -26.30 8.91
CA LEU A 836 -4.41 -26.40 10.36
C LEU A 836 -5.26 -27.55 10.92
N LEU A 837 -4.82 -28.10 12.05
CA LEU A 837 -5.52 -29.18 12.77
C LEU A 837 -6.86 -28.76 13.40
N SER A 838 -7.11 -27.45 13.52
CA SER A 838 -8.40 -26.90 13.94
C SER A 838 -8.64 -25.55 13.26
N GLU A 839 -9.90 -25.29 12.94
CA GLU A 839 -10.38 -23.98 12.48
C GLU A 839 -10.18 -22.92 13.57
N ARG A 840 -9.74 -21.72 13.20
CA ARG A 840 -9.47 -20.64 14.16
C ARG A 840 -9.39 -19.25 13.54
N SER A 841 -9.94 -18.25 14.21
CA SER A 841 -9.78 -16.82 13.91
C SER A 841 -9.05 -16.09 15.05
N SER A 842 -8.78 -14.79 14.91
CA SER A 842 -8.10 -13.95 15.93
C SER A 842 -6.72 -14.47 16.39
N VAL A 843 -6.06 -15.28 15.56
CA VAL A 843 -4.83 -15.99 15.95
C VAL A 843 -3.67 -15.00 16.04
N ARG A 844 -3.09 -14.86 17.23
CA ARG A 844 -1.83 -14.13 17.41
C ARG A 844 -0.67 -14.97 16.89
N SER A 845 0.27 -14.34 16.20
CA SER A 845 1.44 -15.06 15.70
C SER A 845 2.69 -14.22 15.63
N ILE A 846 3.83 -14.90 15.58
CA ILE A 846 5.15 -14.31 15.43
C ILE A 846 6.02 -15.22 14.56
N LEU A 847 6.85 -14.62 13.70
CA LEU A 847 7.86 -15.34 12.93
C LEU A 847 9.20 -15.24 13.67
N HIS A 848 9.70 -16.36 14.20
CA HIS A 848 10.96 -16.38 14.94
C HIS A 848 11.89 -17.52 14.49
N LYS A 849 13.15 -17.20 14.22
CA LYS A 849 14.19 -18.12 13.66
C LYS A 849 13.65 -19.03 12.54
N GLY A 850 13.01 -18.44 11.52
CA GLY A 850 12.45 -19.15 10.36
C GLY A 850 11.27 -20.09 10.65
N SER A 851 10.70 -20.02 11.87
CA SER A 851 9.50 -20.76 12.28
C SER A 851 8.39 -19.78 12.63
N TRP A 852 7.21 -19.99 12.06
CA TRP A 852 6.01 -19.19 12.33
C TRP A 852 5.18 -19.87 13.42
N TYR A 853 4.89 -19.15 14.50
CA TYR A 853 4.19 -19.65 15.68
C TYR A 853 2.78 -19.08 15.71
N LEU A 854 1.78 -19.92 15.47
CA LEU A 854 0.35 -19.61 15.51
C LEU A 854 -0.18 -19.98 16.91
N LEU A 855 -0.40 -18.98 17.75
CA LEU A 855 -0.70 -19.17 19.17
C LEU A 855 -2.14 -18.71 19.47
N GLY A 856 -2.91 -19.57 20.15
CA GLY A 856 -4.29 -19.25 20.55
C GLY A 856 -5.23 -19.07 19.36
N GLY A 857 -6.03 -18.00 19.42
CA GLY A 857 -7.15 -17.71 18.52
C GLY A 857 -8.50 -18.17 19.07
N ASP A 858 -9.57 -17.64 18.47
CA ASP A 858 -10.96 -18.03 18.73
C ASP A 858 -11.28 -19.34 18.02
N MET A 859 -11.85 -20.29 18.75
CA MET A 859 -12.08 -21.67 18.34
C MET A 859 -13.38 -22.18 18.96
N ASP A 860 -13.96 -23.25 18.39
CA ASP A 860 -15.07 -23.95 19.01
C ASP A 860 -14.68 -24.45 20.42
N PRO A 861 -15.42 -24.10 21.50
CA PRO A 861 -15.09 -24.50 22.87
C PRO A 861 -14.99 -26.02 23.10
N SER A 862 -15.65 -26.84 22.27
CA SER A 862 -15.57 -28.30 22.36
C SER A 862 -14.21 -28.86 21.90
N VAL A 863 -13.44 -28.09 21.13
CA VAL A 863 -12.18 -28.54 20.53
C VAL A 863 -10.99 -28.28 21.46
N ARG A 864 -10.38 -29.35 21.97
CA ARG A 864 -9.11 -29.32 22.74
C ARG A 864 -7.97 -28.75 21.88
N SER A 865 -7.84 -27.43 21.93
CA SER A 865 -7.01 -26.65 21.03
C SER A 865 -5.55 -26.56 21.47
N LYS A 866 -4.64 -26.80 20.52
CA LYS A 866 -3.20 -26.62 20.68
C LYS A 866 -2.71 -25.36 19.95
N ASN A 867 -1.58 -24.83 20.40
CA ASN A 867 -0.76 -23.89 19.64
C ASN A 867 -0.06 -24.66 18.49
N VAL A 868 0.36 -23.96 17.42
CA VAL A 868 0.99 -24.58 16.24
C VAL A 868 2.28 -23.84 15.86
N ARG A 869 3.30 -24.59 15.42
CA ARG A 869 4.53 -24.04 14.83
C ARG A 869 4.74 -24.62 13.43
N LEU A 870 5.02 -23.76 12.46
CA LEU A 870 5.29 -24.10 11.06
C LEU A 870 6.72 -23.67 10.70
N LYS A 871 7.58 -24.55 10.16
CA LYS A 871 8.82 -24.12 9.51
C LYS A 871 8.46 -23.38 8.21
N PHE A 872 8.66 -22.06 8.17
CA PHE A 872 8.05 -21.20 7.13
C PHE A 872 8.57 -21.51 5.71
N LYS A 873 9.88 -21.73 5.55
CA LYS A 873 10.47 -22.15 4.25
C LYS A 873 9.86 -23.46 3.73
N MET A 874 9.71 -24.46 4.60
CA MET A 874 9.11 -25.76 4.21
C MET A 874 7.61 -25.65 3.91
N LEU A 875 6.87 -24.80 4.64
CA LEU A 875 5.47 -24.48 4.34
C LEU A 875 5.34 -23.89 2.92
N ALA A 876 6.19 -22.93 2.57
CA ALA A 876 6.17 -22.30 1.25
C ALA A 876 6.55 -23.27 0.13
N SER A 877 7.64 -24.03 0.27
CA SER A 877 8.03 -25.05 -0.72
C SER A 877 6.93 -26.10 -0.90
N SER A 878 6.34 -26.61 0.19
CA SER A 878 5.25 -27.59 0.15
C SER A 878 3.97 -27.07 -0.51
N ALA A 879 3.71 -25.76 -0.46
CA ALA A 879 2.56 -25.15 -1.12
C ALA A 879 2.78 -25.03 -2.64
N VAL A 880 3.95 -24.55 -3.07
CA VAL A 880 4.31 -24.40 -4.49
C VAL A 880 4.45 -25.76 -5.18
N GLN A 881 5.11 -26.73 -4.53
CA GLN A 881 5.38 -28.06 -5.11
C GLN A 881 4.16 -28.99 -5.11
N LYS A 882 3.04 -28.62 -4.47
CA LYS A 882 1.78 -29.39 -4.31
C LYS A 882 1.88 -30.79 -3.67
N TYR A 883 3.10 -31.27 -3.40
CA TYR A 883 3.40 -32.52 -2.69
C TYR A 883 4.36 -32.22 -1.53
N GLY A 884 4.18 -32.89 -0.39
CA GLY A 884 5.08 -32.74 0.75
C GLY A 884 4.53 -33.30 2.06
N SER A 885 5.42 -33.77 2.93
CA SER A 885 5.07 -34.24 4.28
C SER A 885 4.81 -33.07 5.24
N ILE A 886 3.75 -33.16 6.05
CA ILE A 886 3.39 -32.19 7.10
C ILE A 886 4.42 -32.06 8.25
N SER A 887 5.57 -32.73 8.15
CA SER A 887 6.70 -32.67 9.10
C SER A 887 7.16 -31.26 9.54
N TYR A 888 6.87 -30.23 8.75
CA TYR A 888 7.14 -28.83 9.09
C TYR A 888 6.19 -28.26 10.17
N MET A 889 5.04 -28.90 10.39
CA MET A 889 4.06 -28.55 11.41
C MET A 889 4.32 -29.34 12.70
N LYS A 890 4.45 -28.65 13.83
CA LYS A 890 4.41 -29.26 15.18
C LYS A 890 3.35 -28.58 16.03
N THR A 891 2.71 -29.35 16.92
CA THR A 891 1.83 -28.77 17.95
C THR A 891 2.62 -28.39 19.19
N ILE A 892 2.15 -27.35 19.87
CA ILE A 892 2.70 -26.81 21.12
C ILE A 892 1.54 -26.80 22.13
N GLN A 893 1.79 -27.16 23.39
CA GLN A 893 0.76 -27.08 24.43
C GLN A 893 0.41 -25.61 24.74
N LYS A 894 -0.72 -25.33 25.37
CA LYS A 894 -1.00 -23.97 25.87
C LYS A 894 -0.27 -23.73 27.20
N PRO A 895 0.10 -22.49 27.53
CA PRO A 895 0.49 -22.13 28.89
C PRO A 895 -0.71 -22.20 29.85
N GLY A 896 -0.45 -22.49 31.13
CA GLY A 896 -1.46 -22.58 32.18
C GLY A 896 -2.52 -23.66 31.95
N ASN A 897 -3.71 -23.49 32.55
CA ASN A 897 -4.80 -24.47 32.50
C ASN A 897 -5.56 -24.52 31.14
N GLY A 898 -5.13 -23.75 30.13
CA GLY A 898 -5.43 -24.02 28.72
C GLY A 898 -6.74 -23.47 28.13
N GLU A 899 -7.60 -22.82 28.91
CA GLU A 899 -8.86 -22.26 28.39
C GLU A 899 -8.69 -20.79 27.93
N GLY A 900 -9.20 -20.48 26.74
CA GLY A 900 -9.11 -19.15 26.10
C GLY A 900 -8.01 -18.97 25.04
N ALA A 901 -8.01 -17.76 24.44
CA ALA A 901 -7.03 -17.25 23.47
C ALA A 901 -5.87 -16.51 24.17
N HIS A 902 -4.86 -16.08 23.41
CA HIS A 902 -3.77 -15.24 23.94
C HIS A 902 -3.89 -13.81 23.45
N SER A 903 -3.62 -12.86 24.32
CA SER A 903 -3.87 -11.44 24.03
C SER A 903 -2.78 -10.87 23.11
N ALA A 904 -1.51 -10.97 23.49
CA ALA A 904 -0.37 -10.57 22.65
C ALA A 904 0.76 -11.60 22.65
N VAL A 905 1.61 -11.56 21.60
CA VAL A 905 2.74 -12.46 21.36
C VAL A 905 3.91 -11.65 20.80
N VAL A 906 5.11 -11.82 21.35
CA VAL A 906 6.32 -11.05 21.02
C VAL A 906 7.58 -11.90 21.13
N THR A 907 8.71 -11.36 20.68
CA THR A 907 10.06 -11.88 20.98
C THR A 907 10.79 -10.93 21.91
N ILE A 908 11.47 -11.44 22.94
CA ILE A 908 12.32 -10.66 23.86
C ILE A 908 13.51 -11.54 24.25
N ASN A 909 14.73 -11.01 24.22
CA ASN A 909 15.96 -11.75 24.56
C ASN A 909 16.01 -13.13 23.89
N ASP A 910 15.65 -13.16 22.60
CA ASP A 910 15.58 -14.35 21.73
C ASP A 910 14.55 -15.43 22.13
N MET A 911 13.77 -15.21 23.19
CA MET A 911 12.64 -16.04 23.63
C MET A 911 11.33 -15.61 22.95
N ILE A 912 10.34 -16.52 22.88
CA ILE A 912 8.96 -16.17 22.48
C ILE A 912 8.14 -15.98 23.74
N VAL A 913 7.58 -14.79 23.92
CA VAL A 913 6.79 -14.41 25.10
C VAL A 913 5.33 -14.24 24.70
N VAL A 914 4.44 -14.83 25.50
CA VAL A 914 2.98 -14.72 25.40
C VAL A 914 2.48 -13.90 26.58
N ILE A 915 1.68 -12.89 26.28
CA ILE A 915 1.13 -11.93 27.25
C ILE A 915 -0.39 -12.11 27.29
N GLY A 916 -0.96 -12.24 28.48
CA GLY A 916 -2.41 -12.28 28.67
C GLY A 916 -3.06 -13.55 28.12
N ALA A 917 -2.50 -14.73 28.45
CA ALA A 917 -3.09 -16.01 28.04
C ALA A 917 -4.38 -16.29 28.84
N GLY A 918 -5.47 -16.61 28.15
CA GLY A 918 -6.75 -16.99 28.77
C GLY A 918 -7.41 -15.87 29.59
N GLY A 919 -7.18 -14.60 29.26
CA GLY A 919 -7.65 -13.45 30.05
C GLY A 919 -6.98 -13.28 31.41
N THR A 920 -5.95 -14.08 31.72
CA THR A 920 -5.13 -13.88 32.93
C THR A 920 -4.20 -12.68 32.77
N ARG A 921 -3.63 -12.19 33.88
CA ARG A 921 -2.54 -11.21 33.85
C ARG A 921 -1.17 -11.83 33.49
N LYS A 922 -1.08 -13.15 33.36
CA LYS A 922 0.21 -13.88 33.32
C LYS A 922 0.96 -13.71 32.00
N ILE A 923 2.29 -13.68 32.14
CA ILE A 923 3.28 -13.60 31.07
C ILE A 923 4.05 -14.91 31.05
N TYR A 924 4.15 -15.56 29.90
CA TYR A 924 4.81 -16.86 29.74
C TYR A 924 5.88 -16.84 28.64
N SER A 925 7.06 -17.38 28.92
CA SER A 925 8.11 -17.65 27.94
C SER A 925 8.03 -19.09 27.42
N LEU A 926 8.26 -19.27 26.13
CA LEU A 926 8.40 -20.57 25.49
C LEU A 926 9.81 -21.15 25.73
N CYS A 927 9.93 -22.12 26.63
CA CYS A 927 11.21 -22.74 26.94
C CYS A 927 11.73 -23.61 25.78
N ARG A 928 13.06 -23.70 25.66
CA ARG A 928 13.77 -24.53 24.66
C ARG A 928 14.83 -25.45 25.30
N GLU A 929 14.55 -25.99 26.48
CA GLU A 929 15.30 -27.14 26.98
C GLU A 929 14.90 -28.42 26.21
N GLU A 930 15.74 -29.46 26.28
CA GLU A 930 15.71 -30.64 25.39
C GLU A 930 14.58 -31.63 25.72
N GLY A 931 13.32 -31.20 25.51
CA GLY A 931 12.14 -32.00 25.85
C GLY A 931 10.86 -31.56 25.12
N PRO A 932 9.68 -31.99 25.60
CA PRO A 932 8.40 -31.50 25.08
C PRO A 932 8.25 -30.01 25.38
N ILE A 933 7.89 -29.24 24.35
CA ILE A 933 7.85 -27.77 24.38
C ILE A 933 6.97 -27.27 25.53
N SER A 934 7.62 -26.61 26.51
CA SER A 934 7.06 -26.19 27.79
C SER A 934 7.01 -24.67 27.92
N TRP A 935 6.24 -24.18 28.91
CA TRP A 935 6.07 -22.77 29.21
C TRP A 935 6.56 -22.46 30.62
N ILE A 936 7.34 -21.37 30.75
CA ILE A 936 7.79 -20.82 32.03
C ILE A 936 6.99 -19.54 32.28
N GLU A 937 6.39 -19.40 33.46
CA GLU A 937 5.76 -18.15 33.89
C GLU A 937 6.86 -17.15 34.28
N LEU A 938 6.88 -15.98 33.62
CA LEU A 938 7.87 -14.92 33.89
C LEU A 938 7.39 -13.94 34.95
N GLY A 939 6.08 -13.70 35.04
CA GLY A 939 5.48 -12.70 35.90
C GLY A 939 4.03 -12.39 35.50
N GLU A 940 3.50 -11.29 36.02
CA GLU A 940 2.14 -10.82 35.75
C GLU A 940 2.11 -9.33 35.39
N LEU A 941 1.23 -8.97 34.45
CA LEU A 941 0.88 -7.58 34.13
C LEU A 941 0.24 -6.88 35.36
N PRO A 942 0.43 -5.56 35.53
CA PRO A 942 -0.28 -4.79 36.55
C PRO A 942 -1.80 -4.70 36.30
N ILE A 943 -2.25 -4.94 35.07
CA ILE A 943 -3.65 -4.89 34.61
C ILE A 943 -3.98 -6.11 33.75
N VAL A 944 -5.25 -6.52 33.69
CA VAL A 944 -5.69 -7.43 32.63
C VAL A 944 -5.72 -6.66 31.31
N LEU A 945 -5.16 -7.24 30.25
CA LEU A 945 -5.35 -6.79 28.89
C LEU A 945 -5.73 -7.98 28.00
N THR A 946 -6.88 -7.89 27.34
CA THR A 946 -7.34 -8.82 26.30
C THR A 946 -7.46 -8.14 24.95
N ASP A 947 -7.32 -8.86 23.84
CA ASP A 947 -7.33 -8.33 22.45
C ASP A 947 -6.30 -7.21 22.13
N SER A 948 -5.37 -6.93 23.06
CA SER A 948 -4.21 -6.06 22.92
C SER A 948 -3.26 -6.53 21.82
N CYS A 949 -2.45 -5.65 21.23
CA CYS A 949 -1.33 -6.07 20.39
C CYS A 949 0.01 -5.66 21.02
N ALA A 950 1.11 -6.21 20.53
CA ALA A 950 2.44 -5.81 20.97
C ALA A 950 3.48 -6.01 19.86
N VAL A 951 4.60 -5.31 19.95
CA VAL A 951 5.70 -5.37 18.98
C VAL A 951 7.06 -5.33 19.70
N THR A 952 8.04 -6.05 19.16
CA THR A 952 9.43 -6.03 19.64
C THR A 952 10.18 -4.83 19.07
N LEU A 953 10.89 -4.10 19.91
CA LEU A 953 11.71 -2.93 19.61
C LEU A 953 13.10 -3.13 20.20
N GLU A 954 14.00 -3.75 19.41
CA GLU A 954 15.31 -4.22 19.86
C GLU A 954 15.16 -5.14 21.09
N ASP A 955 15.60 -4.72 22.28
CA ASP A 955 15.49 -5.51 23.53
C ASP A 955 14.19 -5.21 24.33
N GLN A 956 13.39 -4.24 23.89
CA GLN A 956 12.15 -3.81 24.54
C GLN A 956 10.89 -4.33 23.83
N VAL A 957 9.74 -4.28 24.49
CA VAL A 957 8.43 -4.51 23.86
C VAL A 957 7.47 -3.36 24.12
N LEU A 958 6.77 -2.92 23.07
CA LEU A 958 5.67 -1.96 23.17
C LEU A 958 4.33 -2.73 23.17
N LEU A 959 3.61 -2.71 24.28
CA LEU A 959 2.28 -3.31 24.49
C LEU A 959 1.20 -2.24 24.31
N ILE A 960 0.20 -2.51 23.47
CA ILE A 960 -0.64 -1.48 22.84
C ILE A 960 -2.12 -1.89 22.89
N GLY A 961 -2.94 -1.07 23.58
CA GLY A 961 -4.41 -1.14 23.57
C GLY A 961 -4.99 -2.44 24.10
N GLY A 962 -6.19 -2.78 23.62
CA GLY A 962 -6.97 -3.92 24.11
C GLY A 962 -7.98 -3.55 25.21
N LYS A 963 -8.62 -4.56 25.81
CA LYS A 963 -9.69 -4.45 26.80
C LYS A 963 -9.19 -4.72 28.22
N ASP A 964 -9.64 -3.91 29.17
CA ASP A 964 -9.41 -4.12 30.61
C ASP A 964 -10.24 -5.30 31.19
N GLU A 965 -10.11 -5.53 32.49
CA GLU A 965 -10.86 -6.57 33.23
C GLU A 965 -12.38 -6.37 33.28
N ASN A 966 -12.88 -5.18 32.92
CA ASN A 966 -14.30 -4.87 32.78
C ASN A 966 -14.78 -5.00 31.32
N GLY A 967 -13.91 -5.45 30.41
CA GLY A 967 -14.16 -5.50 28.97
C GLY A 967 -14.10 -4.14 28.27
N LYS A 968 -13.73 -3.07 28.97
CA LYS A 968 -13.64 -1.71 28.42
C LYS A 968 -12.37 -1.57 27.60
N ILE A 969 -12.52 -1.14 26.35
CA ILE A 969 -11.40 -0.96 25.42
C ILE A 969 -10.58 0.28 25.82
N THR A 970 -9.26 0.16 25.72
CA THR A 970 -8.27 1.10 26.27
C THR A 970 -7.47 1.81 25.17
N ASP A 971 -7.02 3.01 25.50
CA ASP A 971 -6.10 3.85 24.74
C ASP A 971 -4.62 3.58 25.11
N SER A 972 -4.38 2.74 26.11
CA SER A 972 -3.13 2.79 26.87
C SER A 972 -2.02 1.98 26.22
N VAL A 973 -0.80 2.51 26.34
CA VAL A 973 0.42 1.97 25.74
C VAL A 973 1.50 1.87 26.80
N TYR A 974 2.25 0.78 26.80
CA TYR A 974 3.29 0.49 27.78
C TYR A 974 4.55 -0.05 27.13
N PHE A 975 5.72 0.52 27.44
CA PHE A 975 6.98 -0.18 27.27
C PHE A 975 7.08 -1.25 28.37
N MET A 976 7.48 -2.46 27.98
CA MET A 976 7.73 -3.59 28.86
C MET A 976 9.18 -4.04 28.65
N ASN A 977 9.95 -4.05 29.74
CA ASN A 977 11.33 -4.51 29.79
C ASN A 977 11.42 -5.78 30.63
N LEU A 978 12.23 -6.76 30.20
CA LEU A 978 12.54 -7.97 30.95
C LEU A 978 14.02 -7.97 31.35
N TYR A 979 14.27 -7.87 32.65
CA TYR A 979 15.60 -7.98 33.27
C TYR A 979 15.73 -9.29 34.05
#